data_AF-A0A4V1Q400-F1
#
_entry.id   AF-A0A4V1Q400-F1
#
_cell.length_a   1.000
_cell.length_b   1.000
_cell.length_c   1.000
_cell.angle_alpha   90.00
_cell.angle_beta   90.00
_cell.angle_gamma   90.00
#
_symmetry.space_group_name_H-M   'P 1'
#
loop_
_entity.id
_entity.type
_entity.pdbx_description
1 polymer ?
#
loop_
_entity_poly.entity_id
_entity_poly.type
_entity_poly.pdbx_seq_one_letter_code
_entity_poly.pdbx_strand_id
1 'polypeptide(L)'
;MLRHSLSRRDAFLVLLGASSMHLWSLMLRSVAPSSTEDFSAVTHLSQVNQLNQVNHVVETFTTTARYTATATVTQTAVQTQVVASSEGWNYEEIDKIAGGKSDPSDPLPQSRLVAHAPGWTLVRNLYMSNDTLYIITPESPVTPSRSDPGNSRDRKPDYYGPHGEDLTYGYTKVNGWPEVRQMTSTGLEAVNSPENIAIREPLPQNLQYITLEEARKRWGDAILKDEHGVERKESRVWVVQGNSLLFNDPSQFLRHYYHFVAELFFGVQAFWNSAFFPAVETSDSEFHFSTSHSGNPPPPPMHRAIFIHSNADGWRDNPGFNRYFLRAAYPSLTVEHQEDWQDRVKASVEGVAHGTSGERVWRFPMALLTDRSASHRGHMCGSLTQRTAAEAWDHMRKVGKLRGIHVGGWWAPIREAVWKFAGVSAHGGVLDGSQIAFSVDQTKVDGADKKATTTTTREPVDVGEEFQAALPMPSEVVITYISRQSARNRKLVKEDHEAMVEAVNELVKRKNEEREVVEARVKKAAALAAKKHGSAPKGGSTEEIPPPWSFDVLQAEHLTKDQQVQAAARTTILLGVHGNGLTHLVWMKPTKVSSVIEIFCPPGFAHDYWWTARSLGMRHWAMWNDTAKTWPEKPEVNYPDCFQKNAIPVHGPSVAKLIEDRVAGKL
;
A
#
# COMPACT_ATOMS: atom_id res chain seq x y z
N MET A 1 24.79 -33.57 -34.10
CA MET A 1 23.88 -34.69 -34.44
C MET A 1 23.54 -35.44 -33.17
N LEU A 2 22.30 -35.34 -32.69
CA LEU A 2 21.70 -36.24 -31.70
C LEU A 2 20.18 -36.19 -31.94
N ARG A 3 19.62 -37.22 -32.59
CA ARG A 3 18.18 -37.39 -32.81
C ARG A 3 17.62 -38.12 -31.59
N HIS A 4 16.77 -37.46 -30.80
CA HIS A 4 15.90 -38.17 -29.85
C HIS A 4 14.70 -38.73 -30.61
N SER A 5 14.54 -40.05 -30.59
CA SER A 5 13.34 -40.73 -31.09
C SER A 5 12.17 -40.48 -30.14
N LEU A 6 11.06 -39.91 -30.64
CA LEU A 6 9.81 -39.83 -29.88
C LEU A 6 9.37 -41.23 -29.42
N SER A 7 8.96 -41.35 -28.15
CA SER A 7 8.43 -42.60 -27.65
C SER A 7 7.03 -42.86 -28.20
N ARG A 8 6.59 -44.12 -28.23
CA ARG A 8 5.21 -44.48 -28.64
C ARG A 8 4.15 -43.80 -27.77
N ARG A 9 4.48 -43.44 -26.52
CA ARG A 9 3.62 -42.69 -25.61
C ARG A 9 3.45 -41.25 -26.07
N ASP A 10 4.54 -40.60 -26.50
CA ASP A 10 4.51 -39.21 -26.97
C ASP A 10 3.73 -39.09 -28.29
N ALA A 11 3.94 -40.05 -29.20
CA ALA A 11 3.17 -40.13 -30.44
C ALA A 11 1.66 -40.33 -30.17
N PHE A 12 1.30 -41.16 -29.19
CA PHE A 12 -0.10 -41.38 -28.80
C PHE A 12 -0.73 -40.13 -28.17
N LEU A 13 -0.01 -39.41 -27.30
CA LEU A 13 -0.50 -38.19 -26.67
C LEU A 13 -0.70 -37.05 -27.68
N VAL A 14 0.18 -36.94 -28.68
CA VAL A 14 0.02 -35.98 -29.78
C VAL A 14 -1.20 -36.33 -30.62
N LEU A 15 -1.41 -37.61 -30.93
CA LEU A 15 -2.58 -38.06 -31.70
C LEU A 15 -3.90 -37.82 -30.94
N LEU A 16 -3.91 -38.07 -29.63
CA LEU A 16 -5.06 -37.84 -28.76
C LEU A 16 -5.39 -36.35 -28.66
N GLY A 17 -4.37 -35.50 -28.50
CA GLY A 17 -4.54 -34.04 -28.48
C GLY A 17 -5.09 -33.48 -29.80
N ALA A 18 -4.55 -33.93 -30.94
CA ALA A 18 -5.03 -33.52 -32.26
C ALA A 18 -6.47 -33.99 -32.52
N SER A 19 -6.82 -35.22 -32.13
CA SER A 19 -8.17 -35.77 -32.28
C SER A 19 -9.19 -35.04 -31.41
N SER A 20 -8.79 -34.65 -30.20
CA SER A 20 -9.65 -33.93 -29.25
C SER A 20 -9.93 -32.50 -29.73
N MET A 21 -8.93 -31.81 -30.28
CA MET A 21 -9.11 -30.49 -30.91
C MET A 21 -10.04 -30.56 -32.13
N HIS A 22 -9.95 -31.63 -32.93
CA HIS A 22 -10.82 -31.80 -34.09
C HIS A 22 -12.28 -32.08 -33.70
N LEU A 23 -12.50 -32.95 -32.69
CA LEU A 23 -13.82 -33.21 -32.12
C LEU A 23 -14.44 -31.96 -31.49
N TRP A 24 -13.64 -31.14 -30.80
CA TRP A 24 -14.10 -29.88 -30.22
C TRP A 24 -14.56 -28.87 -31.29
N SER A 25 -13.87 -28.84 -32.43
CA SER A 25 -14.23 -27.98 -33.56
C SER A 25 -15.51 -28.42 -34.29
N LEU A 26 -15.86 -29.70 -34.23
CA LEU A 26 -17.07 -30.27 -34.83
C LEU A 26 -18.31 -30.05 -33.95
N MET A 27 -18.15 -30.02 -32.61
CA MET A 27 -19.26 -29.89 -31.65
C MET A 27 -19.76 -28.45 -31.48
N LEU A 28 -19.00 -27.42 -31.89
CA LEU A 28 -19.35 -26.00 -31.68
C LEU A 28 -19.85 -25.29 -32.95
N ARG A 29 -20.11 -26.02 -34.04
CA ARG A 29 -20.71 -25.46 -35.27
C ARG A 29 -22.23 -25.42 -35.22
N SER A 30 -22.82 -24.64 -34.31
CA SER A 30 -24.17 -24.08 -34.52
C SER A 30 -24.57 -23.09 -33.42
N VAL A 31 -24.14 -21.82 -33.52
CA VAL A 31 -25.00 -20.64 -33.27
C VAL A 31 -24.35 -19.45 -33.99
N ALA A 32 -24.98 -18.97 -35.05
CA ALA A 32 -24.82 -17.61 -35.56
C ALA A 32 -26.22 -17.06 -35.86
N PRO A 33 -26.44 -15.75 -35.75
CA PRO A 33 -26.85 -15.03 -36.96
C PRO A 33 -26.14 -13.68 -37.18
N SER A 34 -25.90 -13.41 -38.48
CA SER A 34 -25.74 -12.16 -39.26
C SER A 34 -25.23 -10.87 -38.58
N SER A 35 -24.27 -10.11 -39.12
CA SER A 35 -24.09 -9.69 -40.53
C SER A 35 -22.69 -9.08 -40.77
N THR A 36 -22.11 -9.38 -41.93
CA THR A 36 -21.22 -8.58 -42.81
C THR A 36 -20.28 -7.52 -42.19
N GLU A 37 -18.96 -7.74 -42.25
CA GLU A 37 -18.07 -7.21 -43.31
C GLU A 37 -16.62 -7.71 -43.10
N ASP A 38 -15.86 -7.70 -44.20
CA ASP A 38 -14.66 -8.49 -44.49
C ASP A 38 -13.44 -8.25 -43.58
N PHE A 39 -12.80 -9.37 -43.17
CA PHE A 39 -11.44 -9.38 -42.61
C PHE A 39 -10.51 -10.18 -43.54
N SER A 40 -9.74 -9.47 -44.35
CA SER A 40 -8.56 -10.02 -45.03
C SER A 40 -7.31 -9.71 -44.20
N ALA A 41 -6.68 -10.75 -43.67
CA ALA A 41 -5.38 -10.69 -43.03
C ALA A 41 -4.26 -10.66 -44.10
N VAL A 42 -3.38 -9.65 -44.07
CA VAL A 42 -2.00 -9.77 -44.58
C VAL A 42 -1.05 -8.93 -43.72
N THR A 43 -0.04 -9.63 -43.22
CA THR A 43 1.26 -9.24 -42.65
C THR A 43 1.89 -7.99 -43.28
N HIS A 44 2.42 -7.06 -42.47
CA HIS A 44 3.73 -6.45 -42.75
C HIS A 44 4.38 -5.79 -41.52
N LEU A 45 5.67 -6.08 -41.39
CA LEU A 45 6.63 -5.54 -40.43
C LEU A 45 6.85 -4.03 -40.62
N SER A 46 7.23 -3.39 -39.51
CA SER A 46 8.13 -2.23 -39.38
C SER A 46 7.81 -0.97 -40.20
N GLN A 47 7.37 0.09 -39.50
CA GLN A 47 7.91 1.47 -39.57
C GLN A 47 6.90 2.44 -38.94
N VAL A 48 7.20 2.98 -37.75
CA VAL A 48 6.65 4.25 -37.29
C VAL A 48 7.80 5.10 -36.81
N ASN A 49 8.38 5.86 -37.73
CA ASN A 49 9.06 7.09 -37.41
C ASN A 49 8.89 8.00 -38.61
N GLN A 50 7.87 8.88 -38.55
CA GLN A 50 7.83 10.19 -39.23
C GLN A 50 6.43 10.80 -39.08
N LEU A 51 6.29 11.70 -38.11
CA LEU A 51 5.38 12.84 -38.20
C LEU A 51 6.19 14.06 -37.81
N ASN A 52 6.66 14.80 -38.82
CA ASN A 52 6.92 16.24 -38.77
C ASN A 52 7.39 16.67 -40.16
N GLN A 53 6.44 17.07 -41.01
CA GLN A 53 6.72 17.94 -42.14
C GLN A 53 5.96 19.25 -41.93
N VAL A 54 6.71 20.29 -41.61
CA VAL A 54 6.29 21.68 -41.73
C VAL A 54 6.74 22.16 -43.10
N ASN A 55 5.79 22.70 -43.87
CA ASN A 55 6.03 23.30 -45.19
C ASN A 55 6.97 24.51 -45.07
N HIS A 56 8.05 24.52 -45.84
CA HIS A 56 8.67 25.76 -46.30
C HIS A 56 9.19 25.63 -47.74
N VAL A 57 8.84 26.66 -48.50
CA VAL A 57 9.08 26.91 -49.92
C VAL A 57 10.58 26.87 -50.25
N VAL A 58 10.94 26.23 -51.37
CA VAL A 58 12.31 26.24 -51.92
C VAL A 58 12.30 27.03 -53.23
N GLU A 59 12.99 28.18 -53.21
CA GLU A 59 13.46 28.86 -54.42
C GLU A 59 14.74 28.19 -54.94
N THR A 60 14.81 28.04 -56.25
CA THR A 60 15.89 27.38 -56.99
C THR A 60 17.05 28.33 -57.20
N PHE A 61 18.26 27.98 -56.75
CA PHE A 61 19.50 28.52 -57.30
C PHE A 61 20.59 27.45 -57.41
N THR A 62 21.14 27.35 -58.62
CA THR A 62 22.21 26.45 -59.04
C THR A 62 23.55 27.15 -58.85
N THR A 63 24.45 26.59 -58.03
CA THR A 63 25.88 26.97 -58.06
C THR A 63 26.79 25.78 -57.78
N THR A 64 27.71 25.54 -58.70
CA THR A 64 28.77 24.52 -58.66
C THR A 64 29.94 25.00 -57.79
N ALA A 65 30.36 24.26 -56.76
CA ALA A 65 31.67 24.47 -56.13
C ALA A 65 32.22 23.24 -55.38
N ARG A 66 33.40 22.81 -55.87
CA ARG A 66 34.52 22.04 -55.31
C ARG A 66 34.39 21.44 -53.89
N TYR A 67 34.59 20.12 -53.83
CA TYR A 67 34.84 19.33 -52.62
C TYR A 67 36.17 19.71 -51.95
N THR A 68 36.10 20.09 -50.67
CA THR A 68 37.22 20.02 -49.72
C THR A 68 36.78 19.08 -48.61
N ALA A 69 37.44 17.93 -48.48
CA ALA A 69 37.14 16.96 -47.43
C ALA A 69 37.75 17.44 -46.11
N THR A 70 36.92 18.03 -45.24
CA THR A 70 37.27 18.26 -43.84
C THR A 70 36.79 17.06 -43.05
N ALA A 71 37.71 16.22 -42.56
CA ALA A 71 37.38 15.15 -41.64
C ALA A 71 37.01 15.75 -40.27
N THR A 72 35.72 15.88 -40.00
CA THR A 72 35.22 16.23 -38.66
C THR A 72 35.20 14.96 -37.81
N VAL A 73 36.15 14.84 -36.88
CA VAL A 73 36.06 13.85 -35.80
C VAL A 73 34.97 14.32 -34.83
N THR A 74 33.76 13.78 -34.97
CA THR A 74 32.71 13.98 -33.98
C THR A 74 33.05 13.14 -32.75
N GLN A 75 33.66 13.74 -31.74
CA GLN A 75 33.65 13.17 -30.40
C GLN A 75 32.22 13.30 -29.85
N THR A 76 31.46 12.20 -29.88
CA THR A 76 30.19 12.11 -29.17
C THR A 76 30.48 12.04 -27.67
N ALA A 77 30.64 13.19 -27.03
CA ALA A 77 30.52 13.27 -25.58
C ALA A 77 29.06 12.97 -25.23
N VAL A 78 28.79 11.77 -24.72
CA VAL A 78 27.51 11.46 -24.07
C VAL A 78 27.48 12.25 -22.77
N GLN A 79 27.06 13.51 -22.84
CA GLN A 79 26.56 14.21 -21.67
C GLN A 79 25.22 13.58 -21.32
N THR A 80 25.22 12.74 -20.28
CA THR A 80 24.00 12.38 -19.57
C THR A 80 23.41 13.68 -19.04
N GLN A 81 22.49 14.29 -19.79
CA GLN A 81 21.70 15.37 -19.23
C GLN A 81 20.91 14.78 -18.06
N VAL A 82 21.24 15.23 -16.86
CA VAL A 82 20.37 15.08 -15.70
C VAL A 82 19.09 15.82 -16.07
N VAL A 83 18.10 15.09 -16.57
CA VAL A 83 16.76 15.62 -16.77
C VAL A 83 16.30 16.02 -15.38
N ALA A 84 16.36 17.32 -15.08
CA ALA A 84 15.67 17.86 -13.93
C ALA A 84 14.20 17.47 -14.12
N SER A 85 13.69 16.60 -13.25
CA SER A 85 12.28 16.30 -13.25
C SER A 85 11.54 17.62 -13.05
N SER A 86 10.44 17.83 -13.77
CA SER A 86 9.55 18.97 -13.57
C SER A 86 8.91 19.01 -12.17
N GLU A 87 9.29 18.08 -11.29
CA GLU A 87 8.71 17.79 -9.98
C GLU A 87 9.59 18.27 -8.82
N GLY A 88 10.72 18.93 -9.08
CA GLY A 88 11.49 19.66 -8.07
C GLY A 88 12.25 18.81 -7.05
N TRP A 89 12.43 17.51 -7.29
CA TRP A 89 13.18 16.60 -6.42
C TRP A 89 14.46 16.09 -7.09
N ASN A 90 15.51 15.87 -6.29
CA ASN A 90 16.77 15.29 -6.75
C ASN A 90 17.32 14.25 -5.75
N TYR A 91 18.25 13.42 -6.19
CA TYR A 91 18.83 12.38 -5.33
C TYR A 91 19.84 12.92 -4.30
N GLU A 92 20.32 14.15 -4.43
CA GLU A 92 21.28 14.73 -3.49
C GLU A 92 20.65 14.97 -2.12
N GLU A 93 19.40 15.41 -2.08
CA GLU A 93 18.64 15.57 -0.83
C GLU A 93 18.45 14.23 -0.12
N ILE A 94 18.24 13.16 -0.88
CA ILE A 94 18.03 11.81 -0.35
C ILE A 94 19.32 11.23 0.19
N ASP A 95 20.44 11.49 -0.48
CA ASP A 95 21.76 11.12 0.04
C ASP A 95 22.04 11.80 1.38
N LYS A 96 21.64 13.08 1.56
CA LYS A 96 21.74 13.76 2.86
C LYS A 96 20.91 13.07 3.93
N ILE A 97 19.65 12.71 3.63
CA ILE A 97 18.77 11.98 4.57
C ILE A 97 19.38 10.61 4.93
N ALA A 98 19.97 9.93 3.96
CA ALA A 98 20.63 8.64 4.13
C ALA A 98 22.07 8.75 4.68
N GLY A 99 22.48 9.93 5.17
CA GLY A 99 23.75 10.14 5.87
C GLY A 99 25.00 10.11 4.99
N GLY A 100 24.91 10.44 3.70
CA GLY A 100 26.08 10.42 2.81
C GLY A 100 26.04 11.38 1.63
N LYS A 101 27.05 11.26 0.75
CA LYS A 101 27.14 11.94 -0.56
C LYS A 101 27.43 10.89 -1.61
N SER A 102 26.61 10.72 -2.64
CA SER A 102 26.99 9.88 -3.79
C SER A 102 27.76 10.72 -4.80
N ASP A 103 28.77 10.12 -5.44
CA ASP A 103 29.34 10.67 -6.66
C ASP A 103 28.35 10.38 -7.80
N PRO A 104 27.75 11.39 -8.43
CA PRO A 104 26.80 11.19 -9.53
C PRO A 104 27.43 10.50 -10.74
N SER A 105 28.75 10.57 -10.88
CA SER A 105 29.50 9.97 -11.98
C SER A 105 29.83 8.49 -11.75
N ASP A 106 29.69 8.00 -10.52
CA ASP A 106 29.92 6.61 -10.20
C ASP A 106 28.74 5.74 -10.68
N PRO A 107 28.97 4.78 -11.61
CA PRO A 107 27.91 3.89 -12.06
C PRO A 107 27.46 2.91 -10.97
N LEU A 108 28.34 2.55 -10.03
CA LEU A 108 28.13 1.51 -9.00
C LEU A 108 28.37 2.03 -7.56
N PRO A 109 27.66 3.07 -7.12
CA PRO A 109 27.83 3.63 -5.78
C PRO A 109 27.35 2.66 -4.70
N GLN A 110 27.85 2.82 -3.48
CA GLN A 110 27.35 2.06 -2.33
C GLN A 110 25.83 2.23 -2.13
N SER A 111 25.21 1.20 -1.56
CA SER A 111 23.84 1.24 -1.09
C SER A 111 23.74 2.07 0.20
N ARG A 112 22.60 2.72 0.41
CA ARG A 112 22.30 3.40 1.69
C ARG A 112 20.91 3.05 2.18
N LEU A 113 20.80 2.84 3.48
CA LEU A 113 19.52 2.64 4.14
C LEU A 113 18.87 4.00 4.40
N VAL A 114 17.64 4.21 3.90
CA VAL A 114 16.87 5.44 4.13
C VAL A 114 15.95 5.27 5.34
N ALA A 115 15.24 4.14 5.40
CA ALA A 115 14.37 3.78 6.52
C ALA A 115 14.15 2.27 6.56
N HIS A 116 13.90 1.73 7.75
CA HIS A 116 13.61 0.30 7.94
C HIS A 116 12.62 0.03 9.07
N ALA A 117 11.62 -0.78 8.75
CA ALA A 117 10.84 -1.58 9.69
C ALA A 117 10.79 -3.03 9.19
N PRO A 118 10.50 -4.04 10.02
CA PRO A 118 10.38 -5.43 9.57
C PRO A 118 9.44 -5.56 8.35
N GLY A 119 9.98 -6.07 7.25
CA GLY A 119 9.31 -6.21 5.95
C GLY A 119 9.08 -4.90 5.17
N TRP A 120 9.69 -3.79 5.59
CA TRP A 120 9.62 -2.48 4.90
C TRP A 120 11.01 -1.85 4.88
N THR A 121 11.70 -1.90 3.73
CA THR A 121 13.08 -1.40 3.63
C THR A 121 13.20 -0.44 2.45
N LEU A 122 13.44 0.84 2.76
CA LEU A 122 13.66 1.87 1.76
C LEU A 122 15.16 2.06 1.55
N VAL A 123 15.62 1.78 0.33
CA VAL A 123 17.04 1.69 -0.02
C VAL A 123 17.37 2.64 -1.17
N ARG A 124 18.46 3.39 -1.02
CA ARG A 124 19.12 4.10 -2.10
C ARG A 124 20.16 3.17 -2.72
N ASN A 125 20.13 3.02 -4.04
CA ASN A 125 20.99 2.12 -4.83
C ASN A 125 20.82 0.66 -4.42
N LEU A 126 19.66 0.08 -4.74
CA LEU A 126 19.45 -1.37 -4.63
C LEU A 126 19.84 -2.02 -5.96
N TYR A 127 20.50 -3.17 -5.90
CA TYR A 127 21.01 -3.85 -7.09
C TYR A 127 20.32 -5.19 -7.30
N MET A 128 20.18 -5.64 -8.54
CA MET A 128 19.67 -6.96 -8.87
C MET A 128 20.46 -7.60 -10.01
N SER A 129 20.92 -8.82 -9.80
CA SER A 129 21.47 -9.70 -10.83
C SER A 129 21.01 -11.12 -10.54
N ASN A 130 20.58 -11.83 -11.58
CA ASN A 130 20.14 -13.22 -11.53
C ASN A 130 19.16 -13.52 -10.38
N ASP A 131 18.07 -12.76 -10.29
CA ASP A 131 17.02 -12.90 -9.27
C ASP A 131 17.46 -12.58 -7.83
N THR A 132 18.74 -12.28 -7.62
CA THR A 132 19.30 -11.93 -6.32
C THR A 132 19.37 -10.43 -6.16
N LEU A 133 18.82 -9.92 -5.04
CA LEU A 133 19.02 -8.53 -4.64
C LEU A 133 20.39 -8.35 -3.96
N TYR A 134 21.04 -7.22 -4.19
CA TYR A 134 22.34 -6.92 -3.60
C TYR A 134 22.33 -5.54 -2.94
N ILE A 135 22.91 -5.50 -1.74
CA ILE A 135 23.24 -4.29 -1.00
C ILE A 135 24.76 -4.17 -0.98
N ILE A 136 25.27 -3.11 -1.58
CA ILE A 136 26.73 -2.86 -1.66
C ILE A 136 27.14 -2.03 -0.45
N THR A 137 28.00 -2.57 0.40
CA THR A 137 28.47 -1.93 1.63
C THR A 137 30.00 -1.78 1.66
N PRO A 138 30.54 -0.83 2.45
CA PRO A 138 31.99 -0.73 2.63
C PRO A 138 32.55 -1.86 3.50
N GLU A 139 31.72 -2.44 4.37
CA GLU A 139 32.08 -3.52 5.28
C GLU A 139 31.56 -4.88 4.79
N SER A 140 32.24 -5.95 5.16
CA SER A 140 31.81 -7.32 4.88
C SER A 140 30.66 -7.74 5.80
N PRO A 141 29.70 -8.55 5.32
CA PRO A 141 28.66 -9.11 6.17
C PRO A 141 29.19 -10.14 7.16
N VAL A 142 28.49 -10.26 8.28
CA VAL A 142 28.71 -11.30 9.27
C VAL A 142 27.50 -12.22 9.31
N THR A 143 27.73 -13.50 9.05
CA THR A 143 26.74 -14.57 9.22
C THR A 143 27.10 -15.38 10.47
N PRO A 144 26.15 -15.59 11.42
CA PRO A 144 26.41 -16.45 12.57
C PRO A 144 26.83 -17.86 12.15
N SER A 145 27.95 -18.36 12.69
CA SER A 145 28.40 -19.74 12.40
C SER A 145 27.73 -20.74 13.33
N ARG A 146 27.21 -21.86 12.77
CA ARG A 146 26.73 -23.01 13.55
C ARG A 146 27.84 -23.76 14.28
N SER A 147 29.08 -23.64 13.83
CA SER A 147 30.22 -24.28 14.49
C SER A 147 30.57 -23.62 15.82
N ASP A 148 30.07 -22.41 16.07
CA ASP A 148 30.20 -21.75 17.36
C ASP A 148 29.30 -22.46 18.40
N PRO A 149 29.87 -23.00 19.50
CA PRO A 149 29.07 -23.61 20.57
C PRO A 149 27.98 -22.69 21.14
N GLY A 150 28.18 -21.37 21.08
CA GLY A 150 27.19 -20.35 21.45
C GLY A 150 25.93 -20.34 20.58
N ASN A 151 26.02 -20.84 19.35
CA ASN A 151 24.96 -20.90 18.35
C ASN A 151 24.40 -22.33 18.15
N SER A 152 24.64 -23.22 19.12
CA SER A 152 24.05 -24.56 19.14
C SER A 152 22.52 -24.51 19.19
N ARG A 153 21.88 -25.58 18.70
CA ARG A 153 20.41 -25.70 18.64
C ARG A 153 19.73 -25.45 19.98
N ASP A 154 20.34 -25.91 21.07
CA ASP A 154 19.77 -25.75 22.42
C ASP A 154 19.85 -24.31 22.94
N ARG A 155 20.83 -23.53 22.47
CA ARG A 155 21.05 -22.14 22.92
C ARG A 155 20.42 -21.09 22.00
N LYS A 156 20.31 -21.40 20.70
CA LYS A 156 19.74 -20.54 19.66
C LYS A 156 18.79 -21.35 18.78
N PRO A 157 17.64 -21.78 19.31
CA PRO A 157 16.69 -22.62 18.56
C PRO A 157 16.22 -21.97 17.26
N ASP A 158 16.10 -20.64 17.23
CA ASP A 158 15.64 -19.89 16.05
C ASP A 158 16.59 -19.98 14.83
N TYR A 159 17.82 -20.46 15.00
CA TYR A 159 18.75 -20.72 13.90
C TYR A 159 18.46 -22.04 13.17
N TYR A 160 17.51 -22.83 13.68
CA TYR A 160 17.23 -24.18 13.21
C TYR A 160 15.74 -24.32 12.91
N GLY A 161 15.42 -24.81 11.72
CA GLY A 161 14.04 -25.17 11.38
C GLY A 161 13.54 -26.38 12.17
N PRO A 162 12.24 -26.72 12.04
CA PRO A 162 11.62 -27.83 12.77
C PRO A 162 12.33 -29.18 12.52
N HIS A 163 12.93 -29.37 11.34
CA HIS A 163 13.66 -30.58 10.97
C HIS A 163 15.20 -30.39 10.97
N GLY A 164 15.70 -29.28 11.50
CA GLY A 164 17.13 -28.97 11.59
C GLY A 164 17.71 -28.23 10.38
N GLU A 165 16.85 -27.64 9.55
CA GLU A 165 17.21 -26.72 8.47
C GLU A 165 18.09 -25.58 9.00
N ASP A 166 19.10 -25.17 8.23
CA ASP A 166 19.97 -24.06 8.60
C ASP A 166 19.33 -22.72 8.25
N LEU A 167 18.95 -21.94 9.27
CA LEU A 167 18.31 -20.64 9.11
C LEU A 167 19.29 -19.48 9.40
N THR A 168 20.59 -19.77 9.62
CA THR A 168 21.57 -18.76 10.06
C THR A 168 21.78 -17.63 9.06
N TYR A 169 21.58 -17.88 7.76
CA TYR A 169 21.69 -16.84 6.74
C TYR A 169 20.69 -15.70 6.92
N GLY A 170 19.49 -15.98 7.45
CA GLY A 170 18.52 -14.94 7.77
C GLY A 170 19.06 -13.89 8.75
N TYR A 171 20.04 -14.27 9.58
CA TYR A 171 20.68 -13.43 10.59
C TYR A 171 21.96 -12.76 10.09
N THR A 172 22.30 -12.90 8.81
CA THR A 172 23.39 -12.16 8.19
C THR A 172 23.10 -10.66 8.25
N LYS A 173 24.09 -9.86 8.65
CA LYS A 173 23.98 -8.40 8.70
C LYS A 173 25.32 -7.69 8.49
N VAL A 174 25.25 -6.40 8.22
CA VAL A 174 26.36 -5.43 8.21
C VAL A 174 26.06 -4.36 9.26
N ASN A 175 27.09 -3.70 9.81
CA ASN A 175 26.88 -2.60 10.75
C ASN A 175 25.99 -1.50 10.13
N GLY A 176 25.05 -0.97 10.92
CA GLY A 176 24.07 0.03 10.45
C GLY A 176 22.96 -0.52 9.54
N TRP A 177 22.93 -1.83 9.26
CA TRP A 177 21.88 -2.47 8.49
C TRP A 177 21.12 -3.53 9.31
N PRO A 178 19.83 -3.77 9.02
CA PRO A 178 19.06 -4.85 9.63
C PRO A 178 19.56 -6.23 9.19
N GLU A 179 19.11 -7.28 9.88
CA GLU A 179 19.31 -8.67 9.43
C GLU A 179 18.54 -8.93 8.13
N VAL A 180 19.06 -9.80 7.25
CA VAL A 180 18.41 -10.12 5.95
C VAL A 180 16.95 -10.55 6.14
N ARG A 181 16.67 -11.36 7.15
CA ARG A 181 15.30 -11.82 7.48
C ARG A 181 14.35 -10.71 7.88
N GLN A 182 14.84 -9.59 8.38
CA GLN A 182 13.98 -8.44 8.69
C GLN A 182 13.60 -7.67 7.42
N MET A 183 14.30 -7.86 6.30
CA MET A 183 14.02 -7.16 5.04
C MET A 183 13.24 -8.00 4.04
N THR A 184 13.52 -9.31 3.94
CA THR A 184 12.98 -10.17 2.88
C THR A 184 12.75 -11.63 3.30
N SER A 185 12.19 -12.41 2.39
CA SER A 185 11.92 -13.84 2.47
C SER A 185 12.10 -14.49 1.10
N THR A 186 11.79 -15.78 1.00
CA THR A 186 11.83 -16.54 -0.25
C THR A 186 10.68 -16.22 -1.22
N GLY A 187 9.72 -15.36 -0.85
CA GLY A 187 8.57 -15.01 -1.69
C GLY A 187 7.49 -16.11 -1.78
N LEU A 188 7.60 -17.16 -0.96
CA LEU A 188 6.61 -18.24 -0.90
C LEU A 188 5.32 -17.82 -0.19
N GLU A 189 4.24 -18.55 -0.47
CA GLU A 189 2.96 -18.38 0.22
C GLU A 189 3.10 -18.55 1.74
N ALA A 190 2.45 -17.67 2.49
CA ALA A 190 2.54 -17.62 3.94
C ALA A 190 1.47 -18.50 4.56
N VAL A 191 1.85 -19.74 4.88
CA VAL A 191 1.04 -20.69 5.64
C VAL A 191 1.55 -20.73 7.09
N ASN A 192 0.63 -20.69 8.06
CA ASN A 192 1.00 -20.71 9.47
C ASN A 192 1.29 -22.14 9.96
N SER A 193 2.42 -22.69 9.51
CA SER A 193 2.99 -23.96 9.99
C SER A 193 4.49 -23.77 10.25
N PRO A 194 5.08 -24.45 11.25
CA PRO A 194 6.52 -24.37 11.52
C PRO A 194 7.38 -24.64 10.27
N GLU A 195 6.97 -25.60 9.44
CA GLU A 195 7.67 -26.01 8.23
C GLU A 195 7.62 -24.90 7.17
N ASN A 196 6.44 -24.33 6.91
CA ASN A 196 6.32 -23.23 5.95
C ASN A 196 7.01 -21.94 6.44
N ILE A 197 7.01 -21.67 7.75
CA ILE A 197 7.75 -20.54 8.33
C ILE A 197 9.26 -20.71 8.11
N ALA A 198 9.79 -21.92 8.31
CA ALA A 198 11.21 -22.20 8.12
C ALA A 198 11.67 -22.05 6.65
N ILE A 199 10.92 -22.57 5.68
CA ILE A 199 11.26 -22.44 4.24
C ILE A 199 11.08 -21.00 3.71
N ARG A 200 10.45 -20.11 4.48
CA ARG A 200 10.35 -18.67 4.20
C ARG A 200 11.50 -17.85 4.78
N GLU A 201 12.44 -18.46 5.50
CA GLU A 201 13.68 -17.77 5.83
C GLU A 201 14.49 -17.50 4.55
N PRO A 202 15.01 -16.27 4.40
CA PRO A 202 15.71 -15.90 3.19
C PRO A 202 17.01 -16.67 3.05
N LEU A 203 17.39 -16.89 1.80
CA LEU A 203 18.61 -17.57 1.39
C LEU A 203 19.51 -16.59 0.62
N PRO A 204 20.79 -16.92 0.37
CA PRO A 204 21.68 -16.05 -0.40
C PRO A 204 21.12 -15.67 -1.77
N GLN A 205 20.32 -16.50 -2.42
CA GLN A 205 19.71 -16.14 -3.69
C GLN A 205 18.62 -15.05 -3.60
N ASN A 206 18.13 -14.70 -2.41
CA ASN A 206 17.09 -13.67 -2.26
C ASN A 206 17.70 -12.29 -2.08
N LEU A 207 18.64 -12.13 -1.13
CA LEU A 207 19.32 -10.87 -0.86
C LEU A 207 20.70 -11.12 -0.26
N GLN A 208 21.73 -10.45 -0.79
CA GLN A 208 23.10 -10.50 -0.28
C GLN A 208 23.66 -9.11 0.03
N TYR A 209 24.47 -9.03 1.07
CA TYR A 209 25.43 -7.95 1.23
C TYR A 209 26.73 -8.31 0.53
N ILE A 210 27.30 -7.38 -0.23
CA ILE A 210 28.61 -7.55 -0.85
C ILE A 210 29.46 -6.29 -0.65
N THR A 211 30.78 -6.45 -0.66
CA THR A 211 31.68 -5.31 -0.53
C THR A 211 31.75 -4.50 -1.82
N LEU A 212 32.18 -3.24 -1.73
CA LEU A 212 32.50 -2.42 -2.90
C LEU A 212 33.51 -3.11 -3.83
N GLU A 213 34.55 -3.74 -3.27
CA GLU A 213 35.56 -4.47 -4.04
C GLU A 213 34.95 -5.65 -4.81
N GLU A 214 34.10 -6.46 -4.16
CA GLU A 214 33.42 -7.57 -4.80
C GLU A 214 32.49 -7.08 -5.92
N ALA A 215 31.71 -6.03 -5.66
CA ALA A 215 30.80 -5.47 -6.64
C ALA A 215 31.54 -4.93 -7.87
N ARG A 216 32.68 -4.25 -7.69
CA ARG A 216 33.54 -3.79 -8.79
C ARG A 216 34.18 -4.95 -9.55
N LYS A 217 34.55 -6.02 -8.87
CA LYS A 217 35.07 -7.23 -9.52
C LYS A 217 34.01 -7.92 -10.38
N ARG A 218 32.75 -7.96 -9.92
CA ARG A 218 31.64 -8.58 -10.66
C ARG A 218 31.14 -7.72 -11.83
N TRP A 219 30.86 -6.44 -11.57
CA TRP A 219 30.12 -5.56 -12.47
C TRP A 219 30.83 -4.24 -12.82
N GLY A 220 32.07 -4.06 -12.36
CA GLY A 220 32.90 -2.94 -12.81
C GLY A 220 33.10 -2.98 -14.32
N ASP A 221 33.46 -1.84 -14.87
CA ASP A 221 33.69 -1.70 -16.30
C ASP A 221 34.74 -2.70 -16.78
N ALA A 222 34.39 -3.51 -17.78
CA ALA A 222 35.33 -4.42 -18.42
C ALA A 222 35.94 -3.76 -19.65
N ILE A 223 37.26 -3.88 -19.82
CA ILE A 223 37.94 -3.50 -21.06
C ILE A 223 38.03 -4.75 -21.92
N LEU A 224 37.26 -4.78 -23.00
CA LEU A 224 37.32 -5.83 -24.02
C LEU A 224 38.27 -5.40 -25.12
N LYS A 225 39.15 -6.29 -25.56
CA LYS A 225 39.97 -6.10 -26.77
C LYS A 225 39.33 -6.88 -27.89
N ASP A 226 39.02 -6.23 -29.01
CA ASP A 226 38.61 -6.96 -30.20
C ASP A 226 39.81 -7.64 -30.88
N GLU A 227 39.54 -8.39 -31.95
CA GLU A 227 40.54 -9.14 -32.72
C GLU A 227 41.64 -8.25 -33.32
N HIS A 228 41.43 -6.93 -33.37
CA HIS A 228 42.39 -5.92 -33.85
C HIS A 228 43.09 -5.19 -32.70
N GLY A 229 42.86 -5.60 -31.45
CA GLY A 229 43.44 -4.98 -30.26
C GLY A 229 42.80 -3.66 -29.85
N VAL A 230 41.65 -3.28 -30.42
CA VAL A 230 40.94 -2.06 -30.04
C VAL A 230 40.21 -2.29 -28.72
N GLU A 231 40.54 -1.47 -27.73
CA GLU A 231 39.90 -1.49 -26.42
C GLU A 231 38.50 -0.87 -26.49
N ARG A 232 37.50 -1.62 -26.05
CA ARG A 232 36.13 -1.15 -25.84
C ARG A 232 35.75 -1.32 -24.39
N LYS A 233 35.17 -0.26 -23.83
CA LYS A 233 34.63 -0.27 -22.47
C LYS A 233 33.23 -0.88 -22.50
N GLU A 234 33.04 -1.99 -21.81
CA GLU A 234 31.74 -2.63 -21.62
C GLU A 234 31.17 -2.21 -20.26
N SER A 235 30.07 -1.45 -20.26
CA SER A 235 29.30 -1.16 -19.05
C SER A 235 28.41 -2.35 -18.69
N ARG A 236 28.48 -2.78 -17.43
CA ARG A 236 27.68 -3.89 -16.89
C ARG A 236 26.62 -3.43 -15.91
N VAL A 237 26.58 -2.13 -15.60
CA VAL A 237 25.61 -1.55 -14.68
C VAL A 237 24.55 -0.80 -15.47
N TRP A 238 23.30 -1.23 -15.32
CA TRP A 238 22.16 -0.66 -16.02
C TRP A 238 21.19 -0.02 -15.02
N VAL A 239 21.03 1.30 -15.11
CA VAL A 239 20.15 2.03 -14.20
C VAL A 239 18.71 1.91 -14.67
N VAL A 240 17.86 1.35 -13.80
CA VAL A 240 16.41 1.36 -13.98
C VAL A 240 15.91 2.73 -13.53
N GLN A 241 15.75 3.65 -14.48
CA GLN A 241 15.37 5.04 -14.17
C GLN A 241 14.03 5.12 -13.40
N GLY A 242 13.96 6.10 -12.50
CA GLY A 242 12.84 6.32 -11.60
C GLY A 242 12.87 5.48 -10.33
N ASN A 243 11.84 5.64 -9.51
CA ASN A 243 11.70 5.04 -8.18
C ASN A 243 10.78 3.82 -8.23
N SER A 244 11.15 2.74 -7.53
CA SER A 244 10.48 1.44 -7.63
C SER A 244 9.94 0.95 -6.29
N LEU A 245 8.72 0.42 -6.29
CA LEU A 245 8.17 -0.42 -5.24
C LEU A 245 8.41 -1.86 -5.65
N LEU A 246 9.08 -2.63 -4.80
CA LEU A 246 9.39 -4.05 -5.01
C LEU A 246 8.55 -4.87 -4.03
N PHE A 247 7.53 -5.53 -4.56
CA PHE A 247 6.61 -6.34 -3.77
C PHE A 247 7.02 -7.81 -3.87
N ASN A 248 7.54 -8.37 -2.76
CA ASN A 248 7.94 -9.77 -2.67
C ASN A 248 6.76 -10.73 -2.39
N ASP A 249 5.58 -10.20 -2.13
CA ASP A 249 4.39 -10.99 -1.83
C ASP A 249 3.95 -11.83 -3.05
N PRO A 250 3.60 -13.12 -2.88
CA PRO A 250 2.93 -13.90 -3.90
C PRO A 250 1.45 -13.50 -4.03
N SER A 251 0.77 -14.03 -5.05
CA SER A 251 -0.64 -13.70 -5.34
C SER A 251 -1.63 -13.99 -4.21
N GLN A 252 -1.29 -14.86 -3.25
CA GLN A 252 -2.15 -15.37 -2.16
C GLN A 252 -2.99 -14.28 -1.47
N PHE A 253 -2.38 -13.13 -1.14
CA PHE A 253 -3.08 -12.02 -0.48
C PHE A 253 -3.36 -10.85 -1.42
N LEU A 254 -2.57 -10.69 -2.50
CA LEU A 254 -2.67 -9.53 -3.40
C LEU A 254 -4.02 -9.47 -4.14
N ARG A 255 -4.69 -10.60 -4.36
CA ARG A 255 -6.02 -10.67 -4.99
C ARG A 255 -7.18 -10.25 -4.09
N HIS A 256 -6.90 -9.59 -2.97
CA HIS A 256 -7.90 -9.24 -1.97
C HIS A 256 -7.92 -7.75 -1.72
N TYR A 257 -9.09 -7.11 -1.85
CA TYR A 257 -9.23 -5.65 -1.74
C TYR A 257 -8.61 -5.09 -0.44
N TYR A 258 -8.87 -5.73 0.69
CA TYR A 258 -8.29 -5.33 1.98
C TYR A 258 -6.75 -5.40 1.96
N HIS A 259 -6.18 -6.55 1.63
CA HIS A 259 -4.73 -6.76 1.70
C HIS A 259 -3.97 -5.90 0.70
N PHE A 260 -4.56 -5.62 -0.46
CA PHE A 260 -3.94 -4.77 -1.47
C PHE A 260 -4.01 -3.28 -1.10
N VAL A 261 -5.19 -2.77 -0.71
CA VAL A 261 -5.40 -1.33 -0.53
C VAL A 261 -5.20 -0.89 0.91
N ALA A 262 -5.79 -1.59 1.87
CA ALA A 262 -5.78 -1.24 3.30
C ALA A 262 -4.62 -1.87 4.09
N GLU A 263 -3.74 -2.63 3.42
CA GLU A 263 -2.54 -3.20 4.01
C GLU A 263 -1.29 -2.86 3.16
N LEU A 264 -1.16 -3.37 1.93
CA LEU A 264 0.03 -3.13 1.11
C LEU A 264 0.22 -1.64 0.76
N PHE A 265 -0.69 -1.04 -0.02
CA PHE A 265 -0.55 0.36 -0.41
C PHE A 265 -0.78 1.34 0.76
N PHE A 266 -1.52 0.92 1.78
CA PHE A 266 -1.66 1.62 3.05
C PHE A 266 -0.31 1.78 3.75
N GLY A 267 0.45 0.69 3.89
CA GLY A 267 1.81 0.71 4.43
C GLY A 267 2.81 1.42 3.52
N VAL A 268 2.70 1.28 2.19
CA VAL A 268 3.53 2.04 1.23
C VAL A 268 3.34 3.53 1.45
N GLN A 269 2.10 4.00 1.52
CA GLN A 269 1.80 5.41 1.72
C GLN A 269 2.32 5.89 3.09
N ALA A 270 2.10 5.13 4.17
CA ALA A 270 2.62 5.48 5.48
C ALA A 270 4.16 5.51 5.52
N PHE A 271 4.85 4.59 4.84
CA PHE A 271 6.30 4.46 4.93
C PHE A 271 7.04 5.37 3.94
N TRP A 272 6.71 5.27 2.65
CA TRP A 272 7.37 6.01 1.58
C TRP A 272 7.18 7.51 1.74
N ASN A 273 5.93 7.95 1.93
CA ASN A 273 5.61 9.38 2.01
C ASN A 273 6.25 10.01 3.25
N SER A 274 6.20 9.33 4.39
CA SER A 274 6.72 9.83 5.66
C SER A 274 8.24 9.81 5.79
N ALA A 275 8.95 8.90 5.12
CA ALA A 275 10.41 8.78 5.26
C ALA A 275 11.17 10.10 4.99
N PHE A 276 10.61 10.96 4.14
CA PHE A 276 11.21 12.21 3.68
C PHE A 276 10.74 13.45 4.45
N PHE A 277 9.81 13.32 5.39
CA PHE A 277 9.42 14.44 6.23
C PHE A 277 10.42 14.67 7.36
N PRO A 278 10.59 15.93 7.80
CA PRO A 278 11.31 16.21 9.03
C PRO A 278 10.64 15.49 10.20
N ALA A 279 11.45 14.95 11.10
CA ALA A 279 10.94 14.44 12.37
C ALA A 279 10.48 15.63 13.21
N VAL A 280 9.26 15.56 13.75
CA VAL A 280 8.70 16.57 14.65
C VAL A 280 8.62 15.98 16.05
N GLU A 281 8.91 16.78 17.08
CA GLU A 281 8.65 16.37 18.46
C GLU A 281 7.14 16.20 18.67
N THR A 282 6.75 15.05 19.21
CA THR A 282 5.36 14.54 19.21
C THR A 282 4.38 15.34 20.07
N SER A 283 4.81 16.43 20.72
CA SER A 283 3.94 17.34 21.46
C SER A 283 3.33 18.46 20.59
N ASP A 284 3.72 18.55 19.32
CA ASP A 284 3.16 19.55 18.42
C ASP A 284 1.74 19.16 17.98
N SER A 285 0.74 19.83 18.57
CA SER A 285 -0.68 19.63 18.25
C SER A 285 -0.99 19.84 16.76
N GLU A 286 -0.23 20.67 16.04
CA GLU A 286 -0.44 20.86 14.59
C GLU A 286 -0.11 19.57 13.81
N PHE A 287 0.95 18.85 14.21
CA PHE A 287 1.40 17.62 13.57
C PHE A 287 0.38 16.47 13.68
N HIS A 288 -0.32 16.40 14.81
CA HIS A 288 -1.34 15.38 15.11
C HIS A 288 -2.56 15.41 14.19
N PHE A 289 -2.86 16.58 13.62
CA PHE A 289 -4.01 16.79 12.72
C PHE A 289 -3.60 17.23 11.31
N SER A 290 -2.32 17.44 11.03
CA SER A 290 -1.85 17.98 9.74
C SER A 290 -2.17 17.04 8.57
N THR A 291 -2.79 17.60 7.53
CA THR A 291 -3.00 16.97 6.21
C THR A 291 -2.14 17.63 5.12
N SER A 292 -1.55 18.79 5.44
CA SER A 292 -0.81 19.65 4.52
C SER A 292 0.67 19.26 4.42
N HIS A 293 1.23 19.44 3.21
CA HIS A 293 2.67 19.36 2.97
C HIS A 293 3.38 20.71 3.17
N SER A 294 2.67 21.76 3.60
CA SER A 294 3.14 23.15 3.62
C SER A 294 4.53 23.29 4.23
N GLY A 295 5.46 23.83 3.43
CA GLY A 295 6.83 24.10 3.83
C GLY A 295 7.84 22.97 3.60
N ASN A 296 7.43 21.78 3.14
CA ASN A 296 8.35 20.68 2.81
C ASN A 296 8.28 20.30 1.33
N PRO A 297 9.39 19.87 0.71
CA PRO A 297 9.36 19.32 -0.64
C PRO A 297 8.44 18.10 -0.67
N PRO A 298 7.70 17.88 -1.78
CA PRO A 298 6.91 16.67 -1.93
C PRO A 298 7.82 15.44 -1.85
N PRO A 299 7.33 14.32 -1.30
CA PRO A 299 8.13 13.10 -1.28
C PRO A 299 8.40 12.65 -2.71
N PRO A 300 9.50 11.89 -2.95
CA PRO A 300 9.84 11.42 -4.28
C PRO A 300 8.66 10.66 -4.91
N PRO A 301 8.37 10.87 -6.20
CA PRO A 301 7.31 10.18 -6.92
C PRO A 301 7.56 8.67 -6.96
N MET A 302 6.49 7.89 -6.96
CA MET A 302 6.54 6.46 -7.25
C MET A 302 6.30 6.24 -8.74
N HIS A 303 7.27 5.66 -9.45
CA HIS A 303 7.16 5.48 -10.90
C HIS A 303 6.66 4.09 -11.27
N ARG A 304 6.96 3.11 -10.42
CA ARG A 304 6.69 1.71 -10.74
C ARG A 304 6.43 0.86 -9.51
N ALA A 305 5.48 -0.06 -9.65
CA ALA A 305 5.28 -1.20 -8.77
C ALA A 305 5.65 -2.49 -9.50
N ILE A 306 6.57 -3.28 -8.93
CA ILE A 306 7.00 -4.57 -9.45
C ILE A 306 6.50 -5.66 -8.52
N PHE A 307 5.63 -6.53 -9.01
CA PHE A 307 5.16 -7.71 -8.28
C PHE A 307 6.01 -8.92 -8.64
N ILE A 308 7.06 -9.18 -7.86
CA ILE A 308 8.14 -10.13 -8.20
C ILE A 308 7.61 -11.57 -8.34
N HIS A 309 6.64 -11.94 -7.51
CA HIS A 309 6.07 -13.29 -7.44
C HIS A 309 4.57 -13.33 -7.78
N SER A 310 4.10 -12.34 -8.53
CA SER A 310 2.69 -12.28 -8.96
C SER A 310 2.60 -11.90 -10.43
N ASN A 311 1.91 -12.73 -11.21
CA ASN A 311 1.65 -12.47 -12.61
C ASN A 311 0.64 -11.31 -12.78
N ALA A 312 0.35 -10.98 -14.04
CA ALA A 312 -0.62 -9.95 -14.37
C ALA A 312 -1.95 -10.10 -13.62
N ASP A 313 -2.53 -11.30 -13.54
CA ASP A 313 -3.82 -11.50 -12.87
C ASP A 313 -3.70 -11.55 -11.33
N GLY A 314 -2.53 -11.94 -10.81
CA GLY A 314 -2.29 -12.28 -9.40
C GLY A 314 -2.44 -11.15 -8.39
N TRP A 315 -2.63 -9.89 -8.80
CA TRP A 315 -2.94 -8.77 -7.92
C TRP A 315 -4.33 -8.18 -8.15
N ARG A 316 -5.09 -8.67 -9.14
CA ARG A 316 -6.43 -8.19 -9.45
C ARG A 316 -7.45 -8.96 -8.62
N ASP A 317 -8.18 -8.24 -7.79
CA ASP A 317 -9.25 -8.81 -6.98
C ASP A 317 -10.51 -9.06 -7.82
N ASN A 318 -11.33 -10.03 -7.38
CA ASN A 318 -12.57 -10.37 -8.09
C ASN A 318 -13.59 -9.21 -8.13
N PRO A 319 -13.78 -8.40 -7.06
CA PRO A 319 -14.60 -7.18 -7.13
C PRO A 319 -14.04 -6.11 -8.10
N GLY A 320 -12.75 -6.17 -8.41
CA GLY A 320 -12.03 -5.25 -9.28
C GLY A 320 -11.71 -3.91 -8.64
N PHE A 321 -11.68 -3.81 -7.31
CA PHE A 321 -11.31 -2.59 -6.61
C PHE A 321 -9.82 -2.31 -6.63
N ASN A 322 -8.94 -3.31 -6.73
CA ASN A 322 -7.49 -3.12 -6.79
C ASN A 322 -7.10 -2.31 -8.01
N ARG A 323 -7.62 -2.69 -9.19
CA ARG A 323 -7.38 -1.96 -10.45
C ARG A 323 -8.00 -0.56 -10.43
N TYR A 324 -9.17 -0.40 -9.82
CA TYR A 324 -9.85 0.89 -9.70
C TYR A 324 -9.04 1.84 -8.80
N PHE A 325 -8.66 1.36 -7.61
CA PHE A 325 -7.82 2.08 -6.68
C PHE A 325 -6.51 2.52 -7.32
N LEU A 326 -5.78 1.59 -7.96
CA LEU A 326 -4.45 1.89 -8.48
C LEU A 326 -4.51 2.96 -9.57
N ARG A 327 -5.51 2.91 -10.45
CA ARG A 327 -5.69 3.90 -11.53
C ARG A 327 -6.23 5.24 -11.04
N ALA A 328 -7.01 5.25 -9.96
CA ALA A 328 -7.51 6.47 -9.34
C ALA A 328 -6.42 7.19 -8.52
N ALA A 329 -5.68 6.45 -7.70
CA ALA A 329 -4.66 7.00 -6.80
C ALA A 329 -3.32 7.28 -7.50
N TYR A 330 -2.92 6.44 -8.45
CA TYR A 330 -1.61 6.50 -9.10
C TYR A 330 -1.72 6.31 -10.62
N PRO A 331 -2.34 7.26 -11.35
CA PRO A 331 -2.63 7.10 -12.78
C PRO A 331 -1.38 6.86 -13.65
N SER A 332 -0.23 7.43 -13.28
CA SER A 332 1.03 7.31 -14.01
C SER A 332 1.92 6.13 -13.56
N LEU A 333 1.50 5.35 -12.55
CA LEU A 333 2.31 4.25 -12.03
C LEU A 333 2.36 3.10 -13.04
N THR A 334 3.58 2.73 -13.41
CA THR A 334 3.84 1.52 -14.21
C THR A 334 3.69 0.29 -13.33
N VAL A 335 3.04 -0.75 -13.84
CA VAL A 335 2.89 -2.02 -13.12
C VAL A 335 3.63 -3.09 -13.90
N GLU A 336 4.68 -3.63 -13.29
CA GLU A 336 5.45 -4.78 -13.78
C GLU A 336 5.06 -6.02 -12.97
N HIS A 337 5.07 -7.18 -13.63
CA HIS A 337 4.67 -8.48 -13.09
C HIS A 337 5.87 -9.42 -13.02
N GLN A 338 5.63 -10.63 -12.51
CA GLN A 338 6.65 -11.68 -12.41
C GLN A 338 7.34 -11.95 -13.76
N GLU A 339 6.62 -11.88 -14.87
CA GLU A 339 7.18 -12.08 -16.20
C GLU A 339 8.21 -10.99 -16.57
N ASP A 340 7.90 -9.72 -16.32
CA ASP A 340 8.83 -8.60 -16.54
C ASP A 340 10.08 -8.74 -15.66
N TRP A 341 9.90 -9.20 -14.42
CA TRP A 341 11.01 -9.50 -13.51
C TRP A 341 11.89 -10.63 -14.06
N GLN A 342 11.30 -11.73 -14.53
CA GLN A 342 12.02 -12.86 -15.12
C GLN A 342 12.81 -12.45 -16.38
N ASP A 343 12.30 -11.51 -17.17
CA ASP A 343 13.03 -10.99 -18.33
C ASP A 343 14.26 -10.17 -17.90
N ARG A 344 14.16 -9.40 -16.81
CA ARG A 344 15.33 -8.75 -16.19
C ARG A 344 16.34 -9.76 -15.66
N VAL A 345 15.87 -10.86 -15.05
CA VAL A 345 16.73 -11.97 -14.57
C VAL A 345 17.49 -12.55 -15.76
N LYS A 346 16.82 -12.98 -16.83
CA LYS A 346 17.47 -13.54 -18.03
C LYS A 346 18.49 -12.59 -18.63
N ALA A 347 18.13 -11.31 -18.79
CA ALA A 347 19.01 -10.30 -19.38
C ALA A 347 20.28 -10.01 -18.55
N SER A 348 20.26 -10.30 -17.24
CA SER A 348 21.42 -10.10 -16.35
C SER A 348 22.49 -11.19 -16.48
N VAL A 349 22.12 -12.38 -16.95
CA VAL A 349 23.01 -13.54 -17.10
C VAL A 349 23.13 -14.04 -18.54
N GLU A 350 22.51 -13.35 -19.49
CA GLU A 350 22.49 -13.77 -20.89
C GLU A 350 23.91 -13.87 -21.47
N GLY A 351 24.26 -15.05 -21.99
CA GLY A 351 25.55 -15.31 -22.61
C GLY A 351 26.72 -15.51 -21.64
N VAL A 352 26.45 -15.61 -20.33
CA VAL A 352 27.48 -15.72 -19.28
C VAL A 352 27.19 -16.94 -18.41
N ALA A 353 28.24 -17.70 -18.05
CA ALA A 353 28.09 -18.78 -17.09
C ALA A 353 27.83 -18.19 -15.68
N HIS A 354 26.86 -18.75 -14.96
CA HIS A 354 26.48 -18.28 -13.63
C HIS A 354 27.69 -18.14 -12.69
N GLY A 355 27.82 -17.00 -12.00
CA GLY A 355 28.89 -16.74 -11.04
C GLY A 355 30.25 -16.44 -11.67
N THR A 356 30.32 -16.16 -12.97
CA THR A 356 31.55 -15.76 -13.66
C THR A 356 31.58 -14.26 -13.94
N SER A 357 32.78 -13.72 -14.21
CA SER A 357 32.93 -12.32 -14.62
C SER A 357 32.26 -12.12 -15.98
N GLY A 358 31.19 -11.33 -16.03
CA GLY A 358 30.42 -11.10 -17.26
C GLY A 358 28.97 -10.68 -17.02
N GLU A 359 28.42 -11.02 -15.85
CA GLU A 359 27.06 -10.68 -15.48
C GLU A 359 26.80 -9.17 -15.53
N ARG A 360 25.55 -8.80 -15.84
CA ARG A 360 25.07 -7.43 -15.75
C ARG A 360 24.28 -7.26 -14.46
N VAL A 361 24.20 -6.02 -13.98
CA VAL A 361 23.42 -5.69 -12.79
C VAL A 361 22.48 -4.54 -13.07
N TRP A 362 21.24 -4.69 -12.62
CA TRP A 362 20.24 -3.63 -12.61
C TRP A 362 20.41 -2.81 -11.34
N ARG A 363 20.59 -1.49 -11.47
CA ARG A 363 20.59 -0.56 -10.34
C ARG A 363 19.24 0.14 -10.28
N PHE A 364 18.52 -0.05 -9.18
CA PHE A 364 17.36 0.75 -8.81
C PHE A 364 17.84 1.94 -7.97
N PRO A 365 17.72 3.18 -8.48
CA PRO A 365 18.14 4.36 -7.76
C PRO A 365 17.50 4.43 -6.37
N MET A 366 16.19 4.22 -6.29
CA MET A 366 15.48 4.16 -5.03
C MET A 366 14.45 3.06 -5.10
N ALA A 367 14.47 2.19 -4.10
CA ALA A 367 13.57 1.06 -4.02
C ALA A 367 13.00 0.93 -2.62
N LEU A 368 11.69 0.73 -2.53
CA LEU A 368 11.05 0.19 -1.32
C LEU A 368 10.84 -1.30 -1.53
N LEU A 369 11.58 -2.11 -0.81
CA LEU A 369 11.35 -3.55 -0.71
C LEU A 369 10.33 -3.80 0.39
N THR A 370 9.22 -4.44 0.04
CA THR A 370 8.21 -4.87 1.01
C THR A 370 8.04 -6.38 0.99
N ASP A 371 7.90 -6.98 2.16
CA ASP A 371 7.75 -8.42 2.30
C ASP A 371 6.88 -8.78 3.52
N ARG A 372 5.74 -9.45 3.27
CA ARG A 372 4.82 -9.89 4.31
C ARG A 372 5.43 -10.82 5.34
N SER A 373 6.25 -11.77 4.91
CA SER A 373 6.86 -12.77 5.81
C SER A 373 7.85 -12.09 6.76
N ALA A 374 8.63 -11.15 6.26
CA ALA A 374 9.53 -10.34 7.06
C ALA A 374 8.76 -9.40 8.01
N SER A 375 7.63 -8.82 7.59
CA SER A 375 6.78 -8.07 8.52
C SER A 375 6.31 -8.89 9.71
N HIS A 376 5.96 -10.17 9.53
CA HIS A 376 5.56 -11.04 10.64
C HIS A 376 6.66 -11.31 11.67
N ARG A 377 7.92 -10.99 11.36
CA ARG A 377 9.04 -11.06 12.33
C ARG A 377 9.09 -9.81 13.23
N GLY A 378 8.43 -8.75 12.82
CA GLY A 378 8.22 -7.56 13.64
C GLY A 378 7.15 -7.77 14.72
N HIS A 379 7.28 -7.03 15.80
CA HIS A 379 6.40 -7.16 16.97
C HIS A 379 4.96 -6.73 16.68
N MET A 380 4.76 -5.65 15.92
CA MET A 380 3.45 -5.10 15.62
C MET A 380 2.65 -6.03 14.70
N CYS A 381 3.26 -6.53 13.64
CA CYS A 381 2.60 -7.46 12.73
C CYS A 381 2.56 -8.87 13.32
N GLY A 382 3.67 -9.45 13.76
CA GLY A 382 3.71 -10.84 14.22
C GLY A 382 2.81 -11.11 15.43
N SER A 383 2.96 -10.31 16.49
CA SER A 383 2.38 -10.65 17.80
C SER A 383 1.09 -9.90 18.12
N LEU A 384 0.86 -8.71 17.55
CA LEU A 384 -0.25 -7.85 17.99
C LEU A 384 -1.38 -7.72 16.99
N THR A 385 -1.08 -7.53 15.71
CA THR A 385 -2.09 -7.12 14.71
C THR A 385 -2.27 -8.10 13.58
N GLN A 386 -1.23 -8.87 13.21
CA GLN A 386 -1.18 -9.66 11.98
C GLN A 386 -1.37 -8.81 10.71
N ARG A 387 -1.06 -7.50 10.79
CA ARG A 387 -1.16 -6.54 9.69
C ARG A 387 0.20 -6.00 9.30
N THR A 388 0.62 -6.24 8.06
CA THR A 388 1.98 -5.85 7.61
C THR A 388 2.16 -4.33 7.63
N ALA A 389 1.12 -3.58 7.28
CA ALA A 389 1.09 -2.12 7.33
C ALA A 389 1.32 -1.54 8.73
N ALA A 390 1.03 -2.31 9.80
CA ALA A 390 1.23 -1.87 11.17
C ALA A 390 2.70 -1.62 11.50
N GLU A 391 3.63 -2.40 10.92
CA GLU A 391 5.07 -2.17 11.10
C GLU A 391 5.51 -0.85 10.47
N ALA A 392 5.11 -0.61 9.23
CA ALA A 392 5.41 0.62 8.50
C ALA A 392 4.87 1.86 9.23
N TRP A 393 3.58 1.81 9.57
CA TRP A 393 2.87 2.91 10.22
C TRP A 393 3.45 3.21 11.61
N ASP A 394 3.63 2.18 12.44
CA ASP A 394 4.10 2.36 13.81
C ASP A 394 5.57 2.80 13.87
N HIS A 395 6.41 2.32 12.94
CA HIS A 395 7.78 2.83 12.83
C HIS A 395 7.80 4.32 12.51
N MET A 396 7.08 4.77 11.48
CA MET A 396 7.06 6.18 11.08
C MET A 396 6.48 7.09 12.18
N ARG A 397 5.51 6.58 12.94
CA ARG A 397 5.00 7.24 14.14
C ARG A 397 6.08 7.37 15.22
N LYS A 398 6.78 6.28 15.55
CA LYS A 398 7.82 6.25 16.60
C LYS A 398 9.01 7.17 16.30
N VAL A 399 9.34 7.36 15.02
CA VAL A 399 10.41 8.29 14.60
C VAL A 399 9.89 9.72 14.34
N GLY A 400 8.63 10.03 14.67
CA GLY A 400 8.07 11.37 14.58
C GLY A 400 7.84 11.89 13.15
N LYS A 401 7.72 10.99 12.17
CA LYS A 401 7.60 11.33 10.73
C LYS A 401 6.21 11.07 10.14
N LEU A 402 5.35 10.34 10.84
CA LEU A 402 3.98 10.06 10.39
C LEU A 402 3.02 11.19 10.77
N ARG A 403 2.53 11.92 9.76
CA ARG A 403 1.66 13.10 9.96
C ARG A 403 0.19 12.76 10.17
N GLY A 404 -0.50 13.59 10.93
CA GLY A 404 -1.96 13.56 11.03
C GLY A 404 -2.48 12.24 11.61
N ILE A 405 -1.82 11.71 12.65
CA ILE A 405 -2.12 10.41 13.25
C ILE A 405 -3.61 10.29 13.63
N HIS A 406 -4.22 11.37 14.11
CA HIS A 406 -5.61 11.39 14.59
C HIS A 406 -6.65 11.66 13.50
N VAL A 407 -6.22 11.91 12.26
CA VAL A 407 -7.11 12.17 11.10
C VAL A 407 -6.71 11.38 9.86
N GLY A 408 -5.75 10.45 9.99
CA GLY A 408 -5.14 9.77 8.85
C GLY A 408 -4.58 10.74 7.80
N GLY A 409 -3.91 11.82 8.24
CA GLY A 409 -3.40 12.87 7.34
C GLY A 409 -2.38 12.35 6.34
N TRP A 410 -1.54 11.40 6.75
CA TRP A 410 -0.64 10.64 5.88
C TRP A 410 -1.35 9.89 4.73
N TRP A 411 -2.63 9.49 4.91
CA TRP A 411 -3.47 8.82 3.91
C TRP A 411 -4.32 9.79 3.09
N ALA A 412 -4.50 11.03 3.56
CA ALA A 412 -5.38 12.03 2.94
C ALA A 412 -5.12 12.25 1.44
N PRO A 413 -3.87 12.36 0.94
CA PRO A 413 -3.63 12.56 -0.50
C PRO A 413 -4.19 11.43 -1.38
N ILE A 414 -4.12 10.19 -0.89
CA ILE A 414 -4.63 9.02 -1.59
C ILE A 414 -6.16 8.98 -1.54
N ARG A 415 -6.73 9.26 -0.36
CA ARG A 415 -8.17 9.38 -0.17
C ARG A 415 -8.77 10.43 -1.10
N GLU A 416 -8.18 11.62 -1.15
CA GLU A 416 -8.65 12.74 -1.98
C GLU A 416 -8.51 12.48 -3.48
N ALA A 417 -7.43 11.82 -3.92
CA ALA A 417 -7.28 11.39 -5.31
C ALA A 417 -8.41 10.42 -5.73
N VAL A 418 -8.70 9.44 -4.89
CA VAL A 418 -9.78 8.46 -5.16
C VAL A 418 -11.16 9.09 -5.08
N TRP A 419 -11.40 10.00 -4.12
CA TRP A 419 -12.62 10.79 -4.04
C TRP A 419 -12.85 11.63 -5.30
N LYS A 420 -11.82 12.35 -5.76
CA LYS A 420 -11.88 13.16 -6.99
C LYS A 420 -12.21 12.29 -8.19
N PHE A 421 -11.56 11.13 -8.31
CA PHE A 421 -11.81 10.18 -9.40
C PHE A 421 -13.26 9.65 -9.37
N ALA A 422 -13.78 9.37 -8.18
CA ALA A 422 -15.16 8.93 -7.96
C ALA A 422 -16.21 10.05 -8.09
N GLY A 423 -15.81 11.30 -8.34
CA GLY A 423 -16.74 12.43 -8.44
C GLY A 423 -17.34 12.90 -7.11
N VAL A 424 -16.67 12.66 -5.98
CA VAL A 424 -17.08 13.22 -4.69
C VAL A 424 -16.91 14.74 -4.73
N SER A 425 -17.95 15.49 -4.40
CA SER A 425 -17.91 16.95 -4.38
C SER A 425 -16.94 17.44 -3.30
N ALA A 426 -16.10 18.44 -3.64
CA ALA A 426 -15.03 18.95 -2.78
C ALA A 426 -15.51 19.71 -1.52
N HIS A 427 -16.76 19.52 -1.08
CA HIS A 427 -17.31 20.19 0.10
C HIS A 427 -16.69 19.61 1.38
N GLY A 428 -15.53 20.16 1.74
CA GLY A 428 -14.95 20.08 3.07
C GLY A 428 -13.63 19.31 3.21
N GLY A 429 -13.08 18.71 2.15
CA GLY A 429 -11.78 18.01 2.15
C GLY A 429 -11.58 17.00 3.30
N VAL A 430 -10.36 16.48 3.49
CA VAL A 430 -9.95 16.03 4.83
C VAL A 430 -9.68 17.30 5.66
N LEU A 431 -10.12 17.33 6.91
CA LEU A 431 -9.94 18.50 7.78
C LEU A 431 -8.45 18.87 7.84
N ASP A 432 -8.08 20.09 7.45
CA ASP A 432 -6.74 20.60 7.69
C ASP A 432 -6.60 20.94 9.18
N GLY A 433 -5.72 20.21 9.85
CA GLY A 433 -5.53 20.25 11.30
C GLY A 433 -5.16 21.60 11.89
N SER A 434 -4.70 22.54 11.06
CA SER A 434 -4.42 23.93 11.45
C SER A 434 -5.62 24.61 12.13
N GLN A 435 -6.86 24.20 11.80
CA GLN A 435 -8.09 24.75 12.39
C GLN A 435 -8.46 24.10 13.74
N ILE A 436 -7.94 22.91 14.04
CA ILE A 436 -8.34 22.08 15.20
C ILE A 436 -7.27 22.10 16.29
N ALA A 437 -5.99 22.28 15.92
CA ALA A 437 -4.83 22.24 16.81
C ALA A 437 -4.97 23.15 18.05
N PHE A 438 -5.68 24.28 17.95
CA PHE A 438 -5.89 25.23 19.05
C PHE A 438 -6.91 24.78 20.11
N SER A 439 -7.68 23.72 19.85
CA SER A 439 -8.77 23.27 20.74
C SER A 439 -8.37 22.15 21.71
N VAL A 440 -7.18 21.55 21.52
CA VAL A 440 -6.68 20.49 22.40
C VAL A 440 -6.07 21.13 23.65
N ASP A 441 -6.53 20.68 24.82
CA ASP A 441 -5.94 21.06 26.11
C ASP A 441 -4.57 20.39 26.29
N GLN A 442 -3.50 21.11 25.95
CA GLN A 442 -2.13 20.61 26.00
C GLN A 442 -1.73 20.09 27.39
N THR A 443 -2.36 20.58 28.47
CA THR A 443 -2.06 20.13 29.84
C THR A 443 -2.57 18.71 30.14
N LYS A 444 -3.54 18.21 29.36
CA LYS A 444 -4.05 16.83 29.44
C LYS A 444 -3.32 15.87 28.51
N VAL A 445 -2.73 16.39 27.44
CA VAL A 445 -1.88 15.63 26.49
C VAL A 445 -0.57 15.19 27.17
N ASP A 446 -0.06 15.99 28.11
CA ASP A 446 1.22 15.81 28.82
C ASP A 446 1.40 14.47 29.56
N GLY A 447 0.32 13.73 29.85
CA GLY A 447 0.37 12.44 30.55
C GLY A 447 0.15 11.19 29.69
N ALA A 448 -0.75 11.27 28.70
CA ALA A 448 -1.10 10.15 27.83
C ALA A 448 -0.10 9.99 26.67
N ASP A 449 0.37 11.11 26.12
CA ASP A 449 1.16 11.11 24.89
C ASP A 449 2.66 10.88 25.15
N LYS A 450 3.22 11.37 26.28
CA LYS A 450 4.58 10.96 26.69
C LYS A 450 4.70 9.43 26.80
N LYS A 451 3.64 8.72 27.18
CA LYS A 451 3.60 7.26 27.16
C LYS A 451 3.42 6.66 25.75
N ALA A 452 2.66 7.31 24.86
CA ALA A 452 2.52 6.85 23.48
C ALA A 452 3.78 7.10 22.64
N THR A 453 4.60 8.09 22.99
CA THR A 453 5.66 8.64 22.13
C THR A 453 7.09 8.44 22.65
N THR A 454 7.32 8.37 23.97
CA THR A 454 8.66 8.14 24.55
C THR A 454 8.85 6.74 25.13
N THR A 455 7.77 5.96 25.29
CA THR A 455 7.91 4.55 25.66
C THR A 455 7.98 3.68 24.42
N THR A 456 8.87 2.70 24.49
CA THR A 456 8.88 1.42 23.79
C THR A 456 7.60 0.61 24.04
N THR A 457 6.42 1.25 24.01
CA THR A 457 5.16 0.57 24.25
C THR A 457 5.03 -0.54 23.22
N ARG A 458 4.91 -1.75 23.76
CA ARG A 458 4.62 -2.96 22.99
C ARG A 458 3.14 -3.01 22.59
N GLU A 459 2.38 -1.96 22.78
CA GLU A 459 0.93 -1.97 22.60
C GLU A 459 0.48 -1.04 21.47
N PRO A 460 -0.56 -1.42 20.70
CA PRO A 460 -1.04 -0.59 19.59
C PRO A 460 -1.71 0.70 20.10
N VAL A 461 -1.22 1.85 19.66
CA VAL A 461 -1.75 3.19 20.01
C VAL A 461 -3.22 3.32 19.57
N ASP A 462 -4.02 4.01 20.39
CA ASP A 462 -5.43 4.33 20.09
C ASP A 462 -5.59 5.74 19.53
N VAL A 463 -6.80 6.05 19.07
CA VAL A 463 -7.18 7.36 18.53
C VAL A 463 -7.10 8.51 19.54
N GLY A 464 -6.99 8.24 20.85
CA GLY A 464 -6.94 9.23 21.93
C GLY A 464 -8.25 9.99 22.12
N GLU A 465 -8.83 9.94 23.32
CA GLU A 465 -10.13 10.57 23.59
C GLU A 465 -10.07 12.09 23.48
N GLU A 466 -8.98 12.71 23.97
CA GLU A 466 -8.76 14.14 23.89
C GLU A 466 -8.66 14.64 22.44
N PHE A 467 -7.91 13.92 21.59
CA PHE A 467 -7.72 14.29 20.19
C PHE A 467 -8.98 14.08 19.37
N GLN A 468 -9.69 12.97 19.61
CA GLN A 468 -10.94 12.71 18.95
C GLN A 468 -12.02 13.72 19.37
N ALA A 469 -12.05 14.15 20.65
CA ALA A 469 -12.98 15.16 21.14
C ALA A 469 -12.74 16.55 20.53
N ALA A 470 -11.50 16.85 20.10
CA ALA A 470 -11.15 18.10 19.43
C ALA A 470 -11.66 18.17 17.98
N LEU A 471 -11.89 17.04 17.33
CA LEU A 471 -12.44 17.02 15.98
C LEU A 471 -13.87 17.63 15.95
N PRO A 472 -14.25 18.27 14.84
CA PRO A 472 -15.60 18.82 14.68
C PRO A 472 -16.63 17.70 14.55
N MET A 473 -17.87 18.03 14.94
CA MET A 473 -19.03 17.22 14.59
C MET A 473 -19.24 17.24 13.06
N PRO A 474 -19.71 16.13 12.47
CA PRO A 474 -20.08 16.13 11.06
C PRO A 474 -21.30 17.04 10.83
N SER A 475 -21.44 17.57 9.60
CA SER A 475 -22.62 18.35 9.20
C SER A 475 -23.90 17.50 9.15
N GLU A 476 -23.76 16.18 9.02
CA GLU A 476 -24.82 15.18 9.02
C GLU A 476 -24.27 13.89 9.64
N VAL A 477 -25.05 13.22 10.48
CA VAL A 477 -24.71 11.89 11.00
C VAL A 477 -25.25 10.85 10.03
N VAL A 478 -24.37 10.33 9.17
CA VAL A 478 -24.73 9.31 8.18
C VAL A 478 -24.30 7.94 8.68
N ILE A 479 -25.28 7.08 8.93
CA ILE A 479 -25.08 5.67 9.27
C ILE A 479 -25.17 4.88 7.97
N THR A 480 -24.12 4.14 7.63
CA THR A 480 -24.10 3.32 6.43
C THR A 480 -23.91 1.87 6.81
N TYR A 481 -24.91 1.04 6.52
CA TYR A 481 -24.86 -0.39 6.73
C TYR A 481 -24.58 -1.12 5.42
N ILE A 482 -23.43 -1.80 5.34
CA ILE A 482 -23.13 -2.69 4.21
C ILE A 482 -23.82 -4.03 4.46
N SER A 483 -25.00 -4.19 3.85
CA SER A 483 -25.77 -5.43 3.87
C SER A 483 -25.08 -6.50 3.06
N ARG A 484 -24.96 -7.69 3.66
CA ARG A 484 -24.45 -8.91 3.01
C ARG A 484 -25.56 -9.92 2.73
N GLN A 485 -26.83 -9.55 2.87
CA GLN A 485 -27.94 -10.50 2.74
C GLN A 485 -28.03 -11.12 1.32
N SER A 486 -27.63 -10.36 0.30
CA SER A 486 -27.50 -10.79 -1.09
C SER A 486 -26.17 -11.52 -1.41
N ALA A 487 -25.18 -11.45 -0.51
CA ALA A 487 -23.87 -12.08 -0.71
C ALA A 487 -23.96 -13.63 -0.62
N ARG A 488 -22.87 -14.32 -0.95
CA ARG A 488 -22.80 -15.80 -0.82
C ARG A 488 -22.65 -16.26 0.63
N ASN A 489 -21.85 -15.55 1.41
CA ASN A 489 -21.49 -15.93 2.78
C ASN A 489 -21.44 -14.74 3.75
N ARG A 490 -21.35 -15.04 5.06
CA ARG A 490 -21.28 -14.06 6.16
C ARG A 490 -22.52 -13.18 6.21
N LYS A 491 -23.65 -13.82 6.46
CA LYS A 491 -24.97 -13.18 6.57
C LYS A 491 -25.39 -13.13 8.03
N LEU A 492 -26.13 -12.10 8.38
CA LEU A 492 -26.88 -12.10 9.62
C LEU A 492 -28.04 -13.09 9.53
N VAL A 493 -28.52 -13.55 10.68
CA VAL A 493 -29.86 -14.16 10.78
C VAL A 493 -30.88 -13.17 10.20
N LYS A 494 -31.86 -13.68 9.44
CA LYS A 494 -32.76 -12.84 8.65
C LYS A 494 -33.59 -11.92 9.54
N GLU A 495 -34.18 -12.49 10.58
CA GLU A 495 -35.03 -11.80 11.53
C GLU A 495 -34.23 -10.74 12.32
N ASP A 496 -33.02 -11.08 12.74
CA ASP A 496 -32.08 -10.16 13.40
C ASP A 496 -31.67 -8.99 12.48
N HIS A 497 -31.45 -9.26 11.19
CA HIS A 497 -31.16 -8.23 10.20
C HIS A 497 -32.33 -7.25 10.04
N GLU A 498 -33.55 -7.78 9.87
CA GLU A 498 -34.76 -6.97 9.73
C GLU A 498 -34.98 -6.10 10.98
N ALA A 499 -34.87 -6.70 12.17
CA ALA A 499 -34.98 -5.99 13.45
C ALA A 499 -33.88 -4.94 13.65
N MET A 500 -32.65 -5.19 13.20
CA MET A 500 -31.57 -4.20 13.26
C MET A 500 -31.81 -3.02 12.31
N VAL A 501 -32.25 -3.30 11.09
CA VAL A 501 -32.59 -2.24 10.12
C VAL A 501 -33.75 -1.38 10.65
N GLU A 502 -34.77 -2.00 11.24
CA GLU A 502 -35.88 -1.29 11.87
C GLU A 502 -35.41 -0.40 13.03
N ALA A 503 -34.67 -0.96 13.99
CA ALA A 503 -34.18 -0.22 15.16
C ALA A 503 -33.31 0.99 14.79
N VAL A 504 -32.46 0.88 13.77
CA VAL A 504 -31.64 2.00 13.31
C VAL A 504 -32.48 3.06 12.57
N ASN A 505 -33.49 2.66 11.80
CA ASN A 505 -34.45 3.60 11.20
C ASN A 505 -35.24 4.38 12.27
N GLU A 506 -35.72 3.70 13.31
CA GLU A 506 -36.43 4.33 14.42
C GLU A 506 -35.53 5.33 15.17
N LEU A 507 -34.25 4.98 15.39
CA LEU A 507 -33.27 5.90 15.96
C LEU A 507 -33.13 7.17 15.10
N VAL A 508 -32.93 7.04 13.80
CA VAL A 508 -32.77 8.18 12.89
C VAL A 508 -34.02 9.06 12.89
N LYS A 509 -35.20 8.46 12.80
CA LYS A 509 -36.48 9.18 12.87
C LYS A 509 -36.58 9.98 14.16
N ARG A 510 -36.38 9.33 15.31
CA ARG A 510 -36.44 9.96 16.62
C ARG A 510 -35.44 11.11 16.76
N LYS A 511 -34.20 10.96 16.28
CA LYS A 511 -33.18 12.02 16.34
C LYS A 511 -33.50 13.22 15.48
N ASN A 512 -34.11 13.01 14.32
CA ASN A 512 -34.58 14.10 13.48
C ASN A 512 -35.79 14.83 14.10
N GLU A 513 -36.73 14.11 14.73
CA GLU A 513 -37.83 14.73 15.48
C GLU A 513 -37.31 15.56 16.68
N GLU A 514 -36.37 15.02 17.46
CA GLU A 514 -35.69 15.75 18.53
C GLU A 514 -35.00 17.04 18.00
N ARG A 515 -34.32 16.93 16.85
CA ARG A 515 -33.68 18.06 16.18
C ARG A 515 -34.67 19.14 15.76
N GLU A 516 -35.82 18.78 15.19
CA GLU A 516 -36.85 19.74 14.77
C GLU A 516 -37.36 20.59 15.96
N VAL A 517 -37.50 19.97 17.14
CA VAL A 517 -37.88 20.67 18.37
C VAL A 517 -36.80 21.69 18.78
N VAL A 518 -35.53 21.32 18.73
CA VAL A 518 -34.40 22.22 19.03
C VAL A 518 -34.32 23.35 18.00
N GLU A 519 -34.41 23.03 16.71
CA GLU A 519 -34.39 24.00 15.62
C GLU A 519 -35.53 25.03 15.74
N ALA A 520 -36.75 24.58 16.10
CA ALA A 520 -37.88 25.46 16.35
C ALA A 520 -37.64 26.40 17.55
N ARG A 521 -37.04 25.90 18.64
CA ARG A 521 -36.66 26.71 19.81
C ARG A 521 -35.61 27.76 19.46
N VAL A 522 -34.56 27.38 18.74
CA VAL A 522 -33.48 28.29 18.30
C VAL A 522 -34.02 29.38 17.38
N LYS A 523 -34.84 29.02 16.37
CA LYS A 523 -35.49 29.98 15.46
C LYS A 523 -36.40 30.94 16.22
N LYS A 524 -37.19 30.44 17.17
CA LYS A 524 -38.06 31.28 18.02
C LYS A 524 -37.25 32.25 18.87
N ALA A 525 -36.15 31.80 19.47
CA ALA A 525 -35.25 32.66 20.25
C ALA A 525 -34.60 33.75 19.40
N ALA A 526 -34.11 33.40 18.21
CA ALA A 526 -33.53 34.35 17.25
C ALA A 526 -34.56 35.40 16.79
N ALA A 527 -35.80 34.99 16.49
CA ALA A 527 -36.88 35.90 16.11
C ALA A 527 -37.29 36.85 17.25
N LEU A 528 -37.29 36.37 18.50
CA LEU A 528 -37.54 37.19 19.69
C LEU A 528 -36.41 38.20 19.93
N ALA A 529 -35.16 37.79 19.75
CA ALA A 529 -33.99 38.67 19.87
C ALA A 529 -33.99 39.77 18.80
N ALA A 530 -34.31 39.45 17.54
CA ALA A 530 -34.41 40.41 16.45
C ALA A 530 -35.50 41.48 16.69
N LYS A 531 -36.54 41.17 17.47
CA LYS A 531 -37.59 42.13 17.85
C LYS A 531 -37.21 43.06 19.02
N LYS A 532 -36.13 42.77 19.77
CA LYS A 532 -35.88 43.39 21.08
C LYS A 532 -34.78 44.45 21.15
N HIS A 533 -34.01 44.76 20.08
CA HIS A 533 -33.30 46.03 19.78
C HIS A 533 -32.12 45.86 18.79
N GLY A 534 -31.78 46.93 18.05
CA GLY A 534 -30.60 47.06 17.18
C GLY A 534 -29.25 47.13 17.92
N SER A 535 -29.03 46.27 18.91
CA SER A 535 -27.73 46.04 19.53
C SER A 535 -27.63 44.58 19.99
N ALA A 536 -26.54 43.91 19.57
CA ALA A 536 -26.36 42.47 19.76
C ALA A 536 -26.37 42.07 21.26
N PRO A 537 -27.02 40.95 21.63
CA PRO A 537 -26.95 40.43 22.99
C PRO A 537 -25.51 39.99 23.29
N LYS A 538 -24.87 40.61 24.28
CA LYS A 538 -23.63 40.09 24.87
C LYS A 538 -23.99 38.98 25.86
N GLY A 539 -23.71 37.72 25.49
CA GLY A 539 -23.52 36.63 26.46
C GLY A 539 -24.62 35.57 26.61
N GLY A 540 -25.46 35.31 25.60
CA GLY A 540 -26.37 34.15 25.62
C GLY A 540 -25.73 32.91 24.99
N SER A 541 -25.70 31.78 25.70
CA SER A 541 -25.38 30.48 25.11
C SER A 541 -26.36 30.18 23.99
N THR A 542 -25.92 30.29 22.74
CA THR A 542 -26.71 29.87 21.59
C THR A 542 -26.79 28.35 21.60
N GLU A 543 -27.94 27.81 21.99
CA GLU A 543 -28.24 26.38 21.83
C GLU A 543 -27.96 25.99 20.36
N GLU A 544 -26.98 25.11 20.14
CA GLU A 544 -26.54 24.72 18.81
C GLU A 544 -27.51 23.66 18.25
N ILE A 545 -27.91 23.80 16.99
CA ILE A 545 -28.81 22.85 16.33
C ILE A 545 -28.01 21.58 16.03
N PRO A 546 -28.42 20.40 16.54
CA PRO A 546 -27.69 19.16 16.26
C PRO A 546 -27.76 18.80 14.76
N PRO A 547 -26.77 18.04 14.25
CA PRO A 547 -26.77 17.61 12.86
C PRO A 547 -27.98 16.71 12.56
N PRO A 548 -28.55 16.76 11.34
CA PRO A 548 -29.54 15.79 10.88
C PRO A 548 -28.92 14.40 10.76
N TRP A 549 -29.75 13.37 10.77
CA TRP A 549 -29.36 11.96 10.71
C TRP A 549 -29.93 11.28 9.46
N SER A 550 -29.16 10.38 8.87
CA SER A 550 -29.62 9.49 7.79
C SER A 550 -29.09 8.07 7.96
N PHE A 551 -29.81 7.11 7.36
CA PHE A 551 -29.44 5.70 7.36
C PHE A 551 -29.51 5.12 5.95
N ASP A 552 -28.36 4.63 5.48
CA ASP A 552 -28.21 3.99 4.18
C ASP A 552 -27.99 2.48 4.34
N VAL A 553 -28.88 1.67 3.76
CA VAL A 553 -28.68 0.22 3.65
C VAL A 553 -28.11 -0.07 2.26
N LEU A 554 -26.82 -0.41 2.19
CA LEU A 554 -26.11 -0.63 0.94
C LEU A 554 -25.95 -2.12 0.63
N GLN A 555 -26.33 -2.50 -0.58
CA GLN A 555 -25.93 -3.77 -1.19
C GLN A 555 -24.82 -3.46 -2.20
N ALA A 556 -23.57 -3.52 -1.73
CA ALA A 556 -22.42 -3.02 -2.48
C ALA A 556 -22.25 -3.68 -3.85
N GLU A 557 -22.65 -4.94 -4.01
CA GLU A 557 -22.63 -5.69 -5.28
C GLU A 557 -23.54 -5.10 -6.37
N HIS A 558 -24.51 -4.26 -6.00
CA HIS A 558 -25.42 -3.59 -6.94
C HIS A 558 -25.04 -2.13 -7.23
N LEU A 559 -23.91 -1.67 -6.67
CA LEU A 559 -23.42 -0.32 -6.84
C LEU A 559 -22.16 -0.29 -7.71
N THR A 560 -22.01 0.75 -8.50
CA THR A 560 -20.73 1.04 -9.16
C THR A 560 -19.65 1.34 -8.12
N LYS A 561 -18.38 1.27 -8.53
CA LYS A 561 -17.25 1.57 -7.64
C LYS A 561 -17.27 3.03 -7.19
N ASP A 562 -17.63 3.94 -8.12
CA ASP A 562 -17.82 5.36 -7.82
C ASP A 562 -18.90 5.55 -6.75
N GLN A 563 -20.07 4.92 -6.89
CA GLN A 563 -21.16 4.99 -5.92
C GLN A 563 -20.75 4.45 -4.54
N GLN A 564 -19.99 3.35 -4.50
CA GLN A 564 -19.47 2.80 -3.24
C GLN A 564 -18.49 3.76 -2.56
N VAL A 565 -17.58 4.39 -3.32
CA VAL A 565 -16.64 5.39 -2.78
C VAL A 565 -17.38 6.65 -2.31
N GLN A 566 -18.37 7.13 -3.08
CA GLN A 566 -19.20 8.28 -2.71
C GLN A 566 -19.97 8.03 -1.41
N ALA A 567 -20.56 6.84 -1.26
CA ALA A 567 -21.25 6.48 -0.04
C ALA A 567 -20.28 6.41 1.16
N ALA A 568 -19.11 5.79 0.99
CA ALA A 568 -18.08 5.72 2.03
C ALA A 568 -17.54 7.10 2.43
N ALA A 569 -17.34 8.01 1.47
CA ALA A 569 -16.89 9.38 1.71
C ALA A 569 -17.88 10.19 2.56
N ARG A 570 -19.19 9.92 2.41
CA ARG A 570 -20.26 10.54 3.20
C ARG A 570 -20.46 9.90 4.57
N THR A 571 -20.03 8.65 4.75
CA THR A 571 -20.30 7.85 5.93
C THR A 571 -19.65 8.44 7.19
N THR A 572 -20.44 8.60 8.26
CA THR A 572 -19.96 8.90 9.61
C THR A 572 -19.76 7.60 10.40
N ILE A 573 -20.75 6.70 10.37
CA ILE A 573 -20.69 5.41 11.05
C ILE A 573 -20.86 4.29 10.03
N LEU A 574 -19.80 3.50 9.83
CA LEU A 574 -19.82 2.34 8.95
C LEU A 574 -20.16 1.09 9.75
N LEU A 575 -21.26 0.43 9.41
CA LEU A 575 -21.77 -0.77 10.05
C LEU A 575 -21.72 -1.93 9.05
N GLY A 576 -21.33 -3.12 9.50
CA GLY A 576 -21.39 -4.30 8.65
C GLY A 576 -20.91 -5.57 9.33
N VAL A 577 -21.27 -6.71 8.78
CA VAL A 577 -20.65 -7.99 9.15
C VAL A 577 -19.21 -7.99 8.66
N HIS A 578 -18.29 -8.56 9.46
CA HIS A 578 -16.88 -8.68 9.11
C HIS A 578 -16.65 -9.16 7.66
N GLY A 579 -15.73 -8.49 6.96
CA GLY A 579 -15.31 -8.83 5.60
C GLY A 579 -15.23 -7.64 4.65
N ASN A 580 -14.85 -7.95 3.40
CA ASN A 580 -14.27 -7.00 2.42
C ASN A 580 -15.02 -5.69 2.20
N GLY A 581 -16.33 -5.64 2.41
CA GLY A 581 -17.10 -4.40 2.28
C GLY A 581 -16.60 -3.31 3.24
N LEU A 582 -16.18 -3.68 4.45
CA LEU A 582 -15.68 -2.74 5.45
C LEU A 582 -14.33 -2.11 5.08
N THR A 583 -13.65 -2.61 4.04
CA THR A 583 -12.42 -1.96 3.52
C THR A 583 -12.69 -0.53 3.07
N HIS A 584 -13.94 -0.20 2.69
CA HIS A 584 -14.36 1.16 2.36
C HIS A 584 -14.14 2.18 3.49
N LEU A 585 -13.86 1.75 4.72
CA LEU A 585 -13.45 2.63 5.81
C LEU A 585 -12.25 3.53 5.44
N VAL A 586 -11.38 3.11 4.52
CA VAL A 586 -10.23 3.93 4.11
C VAL A 586 -10.64 5.21 3.37
N TRP A 587 -11.89 5.27 2.90
CA TRP A 587 -12.48 6.42 2.21
C TRP A 587 -13.33 7.29 3.13
N MET A 588 -13.54 6.93 4.39
CA MET A 588 -14.31 7.74 5.33
C MET A 588 -13.54 9.00 5.73
N LYS A 589 -14.29 10.06 6.05
CA LYS A 589 -13.75 11.28 6.67
C LYS A 589 -13.73 11.13 8.20
N PRO A 590 -12.58 11.27 8.87
CA PRO A 590 -12.53 11.31 10.33
C PRO A 590 -13.23 12.57 10.87
N THR A 591 -14.05 12.37 11.90
CA THR A 591 -14.78 13.40 12.65
C THR A 591 -14.80 13.00 14.11
N LYS A 592 -15.36 13.85 14.98
CA LYS A 592 -15.51 13.57 16.41
C LYS A 592 -16.12 12.20 16.73
N VAL A 593 -17.03 11.73 15.87
CA VAL A 593 -17.87 10.55 16.10
C VAL A 593 -17.67 9.47 15.04
N SER A 594 -16.74 9.65 14.09
CA SER A 594 -16.50 8.67 13.02
C SER A 594 -16.09 7.32 13.59
N SER A 595 -16.85 6.28 13.22
CA SER A 595 -16.71 4.96 13.84
C SER A 595 -16.98 3.82 12.84
N VAL A 596 -16.30 2.70 13.03
CA VAL A 596 -16.56 1.43 12.33
C VAL A 596 -17.13 0.43 13.33
N ILE A 597 -18.33 -0.08 13.06
CA ILE A 597 -18.99 -1.11 13.87
C ILE A 597 -18.99 -2.41 13.06
N GLU A 598 -18.21 -3.37 13.52
CA GLU A 598 -18.03 -4.66 12.86
C GLU A 598 -18.76 -5.76 13.62
N ILE A 599 -19.71 -6.40 12.95
CA ILE A 599 -20.53 -7.47 13.53
C ILE A 599 -19.83 -8.81 13.32
N PHE A 600 -19.66 -9.54 14.42
CA PHE A 600 -19.08 -10.88 14.43
C PHE A 600 -20.06 -11.89 15.04
N CYS A 601 -19.93 -13.15 14.62
CA CYS A 601 -20.51 -14.23 15.39
C CYS A 601 -19.68 -14.42 16.67
N PRO A 602 -20.26 -14.36 17.88
CA PRO A 602 -19.50 -14.56 19.10
C PRO A 602 -18.96 -16.00 19.21
N PRO A 603 -17.76 -16.22 19.77
CA PRO A 603 -16.80 -15.23 20.28
C PRO A 603 -15.75 -14.85 19.23
N GLY A 604 -16.15 -14.66 17.97
CA GLY A 604 -15.26 -14.40 16.85
C GLY A 604 -14.76 -12.97 16.76
N PHE A 605 -13.53 -12.79 16.30
CA PHE A 605 -12.89 -11.49 16.14
C PHE A 605 -11.65 -11.60 15.24
N ALA A 606 -11.38 -10.56 14.45
CA ALA A 606 -10.17 -10.41 13.65
C ALA A 606 -9.68 -8.96 13.71
N HIS A 607 -8.38 -8.74 13.47
CA HIS A 607 -7.76 -7.43 13.60
C HIS A 607 -7.94 -6.50 12.39
N ASP A 608 -8.43 -7.01 11.26
CA ASP A 608 -8.44 -6.33 9.96
C ASP A 608 -8.96 -4.89 10.06
N TYR A 609 -10.24 -4.70 10.35
CA TYR A 609 -10.82 -3.36 10.42
C TYR A 609 -10.61 -2.68 11.77
N TRP A 610 -10.32 -3.46 12.81
CA TRP A 610 -9.97 -2.93 14.13
C TRP A 610 -8.69 -2.08 14.08
N TRP A 611 -7.62 -2.60 13.49
CA TRP A 611 -6.36 -1.86 13.38
C TRP A 611 -6.49 -0.72 12.35
N THR A 612 -7.04 -1.01 11.16
CA THR A 612 -7.10 -0.01 10.08
C THR A 612 -7.96 1.20 10.47
N ALA A 613 -9.11 1.03 11.11
CA ALA A 613 -9.94 2.16 11.54
C ALA A 613 -9.20 3.09 12.52
N ARG A 614 -8.55 2.51 13.53
CA ARG A 614 -7.81 3.26 14.55
C ARG A 614 -6.61 4.00 13.97
N SER A 615 -5.90 3.40 13.02
CA SER A 615 -4.77 4.05 12.32
C SER A 615 -5.17 5.27 11.46
N LEU A 616 -6.47 5.44 11.20
CA LEU A 616 -7.07 6.58 10.50
C LEU A 616 -7.75 7.58 11.45
N GLY A 617 -7.64 7.40 12.76
CA GLY A 617 -8.29 8.27 13.75
C GLY A 617 -9.76 7.96 14.01
N MET A 618 -10.25 6.79 13.60
CA MET A 618 -11.64 6.37 13.82
C MET A 618 -11.75 5.31 14.91
N ARG A 619 -12.81 5.36 15.72
CA ARG A 619 -13.08 4.30 16.71
C ARG A 619 -13.55 3.03 15.98
N HIS A 620 -13.17 1.87 16.50
CA HIS A 620 -13.70 0.58 16.08
C HIS A 620 -14.49 -0.08 17.20
N TRP A 621 -15.60 -0.71 16.87
CA TRP A 621 -16.43 -1.48 17.79
C TRP A 621 -16.66 -2.88 17.22
N ALA A 622 -16.29 -3.92 17.97
CA ALA A 622 -16.68 -5.29 17.71
C ALA A 622 -18.05 -5.54 18.34
N MET A 623 -19.06 -5.80 17.53
CA MET A 623 -20.42 -6.09 17.95
C MET A 623 -20.64 -7.61 18.01
N TRP A 624 -20.97 -8.11 19.21
CA TRP A 624 -21.30 -9.49 19.52
C TRP A 624 -22.76 -9.55 19.98
N ASN A 625 -23.66 -9.83 19.04
CA ASN A 625 -25.10 -9.81 19.27
C ASN A 625 -25.61 -8.50 19.90
N ASP A 626 -25.68 -8.44 21.23
CA ASP A 626 -26.16 -7.34 22.06
C ASP A 626 -25.06 -6.57 22.80
N THR A 627 -23.82 -7.03 22.70
CA THR A 627 -22.67 -6.51 23.45
C THR A 627 -21.62 -5.93 22.51
N ALA A 628 -21.18 -4.71 22.78
CA ALA A 628 -20.12 -4.05 22.02
C ALA A 628 -18.80 -4.07 22.81
N LYS A 629 -17.69 -4.32 22.12
CA LYS A 629 -16.34 -4.27 22.68
C LYS A 629 -15.46 -3.35 21.84
N THR A 630 -14.59 -2.58 22.48
CA THR A 630 -13.64 -1.67 21.81
C THR A 630 -12.31 -1.65 22.57
N TRP A 631 -11.34 -0.88 22.10
CA TRP A 631 -10.11 -0.65 22.82
C TRP A 631 -10.35 0.03 24.19
N PRO A 632 -9.65 -0.37 25.27
CA PRO A 632 -8.64 -1.43 25.35
C PRO A 632 -9.20 -2.85 25.50
N GLU A 633 -10.48 -3.00 25.82
CA GLU A 633 -11.17 -4.26 26.13
C GLU A 633 -11.63 -5.06 24.90
N LYS A 634 -10.83 -5.03 23.83
CA LYS A 634 -11.16 -5.75 22.58
C LYS A 634 -11.16 -7.28 22.82
N PRO A 635 -11.88 -8.07 22.00
CA PRO A 635 -11.75 -9.52 22.04
C PRO A 635 -10.37 -10.03 21.63
N GLU A 636 -10.08 -11.28 22.00
CA GLU A 636 -8.98 -12.05 21.41
C GLU A 636 -9.35 -12.55 20.01
N VAL A 637 -8.35 -12.71 19.16
CA VAL A 637 -8.55 -13.24 17.80
C VAL A 637 -9.08 -14.65 17.89
N ASN A 638 -10.23 -14.88 17.26
CA ASN A 638 -10.86 -16.18 17.24
C ASN A 638 -11.72 -16.35 16.00
N TYR A 639 -11.65 -17.52 15.39
CA TYR A 639 -12.37 -17.89 14.17
C TYR A 639 -13.30 -19.08 14.47
N PRO A 640 -14.40 -18.87 15.23
CA PRO A 640 -15.33 -19.95 15.55
C PRO A 640 -15.99 -20.50 14.28
N ASP A 641 -16.58 -21.70 14.37
CA ASP A 641 -17.26 -22.35 13.24
C ASP A 641 -18.28 -21.48 12.51
N CYS A 642 -18.91 -20.54 13.22
CA CYS A 642 -19.90 -19.62 12.67
C CYS A 642 -19.29 -18.38 11.96
N PHE A 643 -17.98 -18.15 12.07
CA PHE A 643 -17.32 -16.94 11.58
C PHE A 643 -17.63 -16.71 10.09
N GLN A 644 -17.48 -17.72 9.24
CA GLN A 644 -17.74 -17.59 7.80
C GLN A 644 -19.17 -18.00 7.37
N LYS A 645 -20.10 -18.27 8.32
CA LYS A 645 -21.43 -18.84 8.06
C LYS A 645 -22.51 -17.76 7.84
N ASN A 646 -23.76 -18.19 7.65
CA ASN A 646 -24.90 -17.36 7.21
C ASN A 646 -25.96 -17.12 8.29
N ALA A 647 -25.58 -17.25 9.55
CA ALA A 647 -26.47 -17.09 10.70
C ALA A 647 -25.74 -16.37 11.83
N ILE A 648 -25.21 -15.18 11.53
CA ILE A 648 -24.52 -14.34 12.51
C ILE A 648 -25.58 -13.55 13.29
N PRO A 649 -25.66 -13.67 14.62
CA PRO A 649 -26.69 -12.99 15.40
C PRO A 649 -26.38 -11.49 15.57
N VAL A 650 -27.42 -10.67 15.63
CA VAL A 650 -27.31 -9.25 16.02
C VAL A 650 -28.58 -8.75 16.71
N HIS A 651 -28.41 -8.01 17.80
CA HIS A 651 -29.53 -7.38 18.50
C HIS A 651 -29.65 -5.92 18.09
N GLY A 652 -30.64 -5.63 17.24
CA GLY A 652 -30.89 -4.30 16.67
C GLY A 652 -30.90 -3.14 17.67
N PRO A 653 -31.66 -3.22 18.77
CA PRO A 653 -31.70 -2.16 19.79
C PRO A 653 -30.33 -1.86 20.43
N SER A 654 -29.47 -2.87 20.61
CA SER A 654 -28.12 -2.65 21.14
C SER A 654 -27.23 -1.90 20.14
N VAL A 655 -27.35 -2.20 18.84
CA VAL A 655 -26.64 -1.47 17.78
C VAL A 655 -27.08 -0.02 17.74
N ALA A 656 -28.40 0.24 17.73
CA ALA A 656 -28.95 1.59 17.74
C ALA A 656 -28.50 2.37 18.98
N LYS A 657 -28.55 1.75 20.16
CA LYS A 657 -28.08 2.36 21.41
C LYS A 657 -26.59 2.70 21.38
N LEU A 658 -25.74 1.79 20.87
CA LEU A 658 -24.30 2.04 20.72
C LEU A 658 -24.06 3.29 19.86
N ILE A 659 -24.74 3.37 18.71
CA ILE A 659 -24.64 4.51 17.79
C ILE A 659 -25.08 5.80 18.49
N GLU A 660 -26.23 5.79 19.16
CA GLU A 660 -26.76 6.95 19.88
C GLU A 660 -25.80 7.44 20.96
N ASP A 661 -25.31 6.54 21.80
CA ASP A 661 -24.42 6.86 22.92
C ASP A 661 -23.06 7.37 22.41
N ARG A 662 -22.55 6.80 21.31
CA ARG A 662 -21.32 7.28 20.67
C ARG A 662 -21.47 8.70 20.14
N VAL A 663 -22.55 8.99 19.43
CA VAL A 663 -22.78 10.35 18.89
C VAL A 663 -23.07 11.36 19.99
N ALA A 664 -23.70 10.93 21.09
CA ALA A 664 -23.92 11.76 22.28
C ALA A 664 -22.65 11.98 23.13
N GLY A 665 -21.50 11.40 22.76
CA GLY A 665 -20.24 11.54 23.48
C GLY A 665 -20.22 10.82 24.84
N LYS A 666 -21.05 9.80 25.03
CA LYS A 666 -21.06 8.96 26.23
C LYS A 666 -20.03 7.81 26.17
N LEU A 667 -19.40 7.61 25.00
CA LEU A 667 -18.49 6.51 24.65
C LEU A 667 -17.30 6.99 23.80
#